data_AF-A0A3N4HL68-F1
#
_entry.id   AF-A0A3N4HL68-F1
#
_cell.length_a   1.000
_cell.length_b   1.000
_cell.length_c   1.000
_cell.angle_alpha   90.00
_cell.angle_beta   90.00
_cell.angle_gamma   90.00
#
_symmetry.space_group_name_H-M   'P 1'
#
loop_
_entity.id
_entity.type
_entity.pdbx_description
1 polymer ?
#
loop_
_entity_poly.entity_id
_entity_poly.type
_entity_poly.pdbx_seq_one_letter_code
_entity_poly.pdbx_strand_id
1 'polypeptide(L)'
;MLTTQTNTPSLPSHYCFQRSPIITICLEQPPPTPTPQPSTDSSRKRKRKAKFNKKRKLNRVSEGDSEYQPTGGEGAKSANSDPDDSFPAFQVHLSALTASSDYFKLLLAFNGLEMAERKVVFEMPGIDSELDPRLGIEAFKLYVDYSYSGTFDLSSYEYENSIIYKDGKAKASADRSADVASGVVSSEQSSEVEVNATQTERKQDSEEASTSTDKTAKLDKSVRYHGYEMIFIAVAYVLADRLLAEGLKQALVKKMYQNMMEFFESRAHSGCSTSCDEASCEKLHKMYNSVYWNQFGTTAQILFHATKTVTKHKTNISSSQTLKMDETPREFKLASYISTTSSPMITVHLRQSGKPSPALQTQPSAEGHKPLKRKRKNNPGKAEAHHADQSSSQASAESLNSPPLPTFHVHLAALTAHSQYFSSLSSFNGLEMTEQKVTLHLPRLDPSIDPCLAVEAAKLFIDYCYGGYDVRDYAYDMPYLEAAGSSKSSELATVEEEEEYYCKSEMHHGKEMVFIAVAYVLADRLLAEGLKQKLVKSMYRSMMEYHGSRDDLKGGNSYSEAYARIYKSTNWDDFKKRARIIFNGTRTRFLGVKGYVERYGMTPPTGHAQKAVLTSTENVAFRQPWLGKEYMRNLLCAFFSTLWSCRKHTDWSVRHPFELVEEVPGMAKPLLACLMIPEAHREDLKRFPNKDFGLPEEFESSGNIRYT
;
A
#
# COMPACT_ATOMS: atom_id res chain seq x y z
N MET A 1 -22.99 9.62 36.74
CA MET A 1 -23.09 10.93 36.08
C MET A 1 -21.70 11.32 35.61
N LEU A 2 -21.35 10.97 34.37
CA LEU A 2 -20.11 11.37 33.72
C LEU A 2 -20.37 12.74 33.08
N THR A 3 -19.70 13.76 33.59
CA THR A 3 -19.74 15.12 33.04
C THR A 3 -19.08 15.13 31.67
N THR A 4 -19.89 15.24 30.61
CA THR A 4 -19.44 15.59 29.27
C THR A 4 -18.75 16.95 29.31
N GLN A 5 -17.43 16.97 29.16
CA GLN A 5 -16.69 18.20 28.91
C GLN A 5 -17.17 18.79 27.59
N THR A 6 -17.85 19.93 27.67
CA THR A 6 -18.17 20.76 26.51
C THR A 6 -16.87 21.33 25.96
N ASN A 7 -16.45 20.85 24.78
CA ASN A 7 -15.36 21.43 24.01
C ASN A 7 -15.68 22.90 23.75
N THR A 8 -15.00 23.81 24.46
CA THR A 8 -14.93 25.21 24.05
C THR A 8 -14.18 25.28 22.71
N PRO A 9 -14.68 26.03 21.72
CA PRO A 9 -14.00 26.17 20.45
C PRO A 9 -12.58 26.71 20.69
N SER A 10 -11.57 25.91 20.34
CA SER A 10 -10.17 26.30 20.45
C SER A 10 -9.97 27.59 19.66
N LEU A 11 -9.33 28.58 20.30
CA LEU A 11 -8.86 29.82 19.68
C LEU A 11 -8.28 29.57 18.27
N PRO A 12 -8.47 30.48 17.30
CA PRO A 12 -7.95 30.33 15.95
C PRO A 12 -6.47 29.98 16.02
N SER A 13 -6.06 28.93 15.30
CA SER A 13 -4.76 28.31 15.47
C SER A 13 -3.61 29.31 15.44
N HIS A 14 -2.53 28.95 16.12
CA HIS A 14 -1.24 29.66 16.08
C HIS A 14 -0.74 29.97 14.65
N TYR A 15 -1.33 29.38 13.61
CA TYR A 15 -1.04 29.65 12.20
C TYR A 15 -1.58 30.99 11.70
N CYS A 16 -2.57 31.60 12.37
CA CYS A 16 -3.04 32.96 12.10
C CYS A 16 -2.14 34.00 12.76
N PHE A 17 -0.82 33.95 12.52
CA PHE A 17 0.02 35.10 12.79
C PHE A 17 -0.55 36.29 12.01
N GLN A 18 -0.68 37.46 12.64
CA GLN A 18 -1.30 38.70 12.10
C GLN A 18 -0.70 39.22 10.77
N ARG A 19 0.24 38.50 10.15
CA ARG A 19 0.93 38.87 8.92
C ARG A 19 0.92 37.79 7.83
N SER A 20 0.23 36.66 7.99
CA SER A 20 0.14 35.71 6.88
C SER A 20 -0.66 36.33 5.73
N PRO A 21 -0.14 36.36 4.49
CA PRO A 21 -0.92 36.81 3.35
C PRO A 21 -2.13 35.89 3.14
N ILE A 22 -3.23 36.47 2.65
CA ILE A 22 -4.42 35.75 2.20
C ILE A 22 -4.28 35.52 0.70
N ILE A 23 -4.55 34.28 0.28
CA ILE A 23 -4.58 33.86 -1.12
C ILE A 23 -5.98 33.39 -1.48
N THR A 24 -6.41 33.65 -2.71
CA THR A 24 -7.70 33.21 -3.23
C THR A 24 -7.52 31.89 -3.96
N ILE A 25 -8.19 30.83 -3.52
CA ILE A 25 -8.23 29.54 -4.20
C ILE A 25 -9.52 29.45 -5.02
N CYS A 26 -9.40 29.44 -6.34
CA CYS A 26 -10.52 29.20 -7.25
C CYS A 26 -10.54 27.71 -7.59
N LEU A 27 -11.64 27.02 -7.32
CA LEU A 27 -11.78 25.63 -7.74
C LEU A 27 -12.19 25.58 -9.21
N GLU A 28 -11.64 24.63 -9.96
CA GLU A 28 -12.02 24.39 -11.35
C GLU A 28 -12.37 22.92 -11.52
N GLN A 29 -13.44 22.63 -12.28
CA GLN A 29 -13.72 21.26 -12.65
C GLN A 29 -12.78 20.82 -13.77
N PRO A 30 -12.29 19.57 -13.75
CA PRO A 30 -11.56 19.03 -14.87
C PRO A 30 -12.46 19.06 -16.11
N PRO A 31 -11.91 19.40 -17.29
CA PRO A 31 -12.70 19.41 -18.52
C PRO A 31 -13.33 18.03 -18.75
N PRO A 32 -14.60 17.95 -19.19
CA PRO A 32 -15.27 16.68 -19.41
C PRO A 32 -14.42 15.84 -20.38
N THR A 33 -14.11 14.61 -19.98
CA THR A 33 -13.32 13.71 -20.82
C THR A 33 -14.09 13.53 -22.13
N PRO A 34 -13.50 13.84 -23.30
CA PRO A 34 -14.23 13.79 -24.56
C PRO A 34 -14.73 12.38 -24.79
N THR A 35 -16.06 12.19 -24.73
CA THR A 35 -16.69 10.91 -25.02
C THR A 35 -16.30 10.54 -26.46
N PRO A 36 -15.63 9.40 -26.69
CA PRO A 36 -15.22 9.00 -28.04
C PRO A 36 -16.48 8.90 -28.89
N GLN A 37 -16.67 9.88 -29.79
CA GLN A 37 -17.79 9.85 -30.71
C GLN A 37 -17.64 8.57 -31.56
N PRO A 38 -18.66 7.71 -31.62
CA PRO A 38 -18.61 6.54 -32.47
C PRO A 38 -18.43 7.03 -33.91
N SER A 39 -17.28 6.75 -34.50
CA SER A 39 -16.99 7.12 -35.88
C SER A 39 -18.04 6.44 -36.77
N THR A 40 -18.97 7.23 -37.30
CA THR A 40 -19.89 6.80 -38.35
C THR A 40 -19.13 6.70 -39.67
N ASP A 41 -18.18 5.77 -39.75
CA ASP A 41 -17.53 5.41 -41.01
C ASP A 41 -18.38 4.34 -41.71
N SER A 42 -19.44 4.81 -42.38
CA SER A 42 -20.26 4.01 -43.28
C SER A 42 -19.69 4.04 -44.70
N SER A 43 -18.43 3.61 -44.88
CA SER A 43 -17.82 3.45 -46.19
C SER A 43 -18.11 2.08 -46.81
N ARG A 44 -19.07 2.09 -47.73
CA ARG A 44 -19.35 1.16 -48.84
C ARG A 44 -18.23 0.15 -49.17
N LYS A 45 -18.45 -1.14 -48.87
CA LYS A 45 -17.75 -2.25 -49.54
C LYS A 45 -18.28 -2.43 -50.99
N ARG A 46 -17.72 -1.68 -51.93
CA ARG A 46 -17.85 -1.96 -53.37
C ARG A 46 -16.75 -2.92 -53.81
N LYS A 47 -17.13 -4.17 -54.11
CA LYS A 47 -16.31 -5.16 -54.83
C LYS A 47 -15.94 -4.61 -56.22
N ARG A 48 -14.65 -4.45 -56.53
CA ARG A 48 -14.15 -4.51 -57.92
C ARG A 48 -12.77 -5.18 -58.00
N LYS A 49 -12.70 -6.14 -58.92
CA LYS A 49 -11.52 -6.91 -59.33
C LYS A 49 -10.62 -6.07 -60.27
N ALA A 50 -9.32 -6.35 -60.18
CA ALA A 50 -8.28 -6.34 -61.22
C ALA A 50 -8.09 -5.07 -62.11
N LYS A 51 -6.87 -4.51 -62.12
CA LYS A 51 -5.86 -4.74 -63.19
C LYS A 51 -4.58 -3.93 -62.99
N PHE A 52 -3.54 -4.52 -63.55
CA PHE A 52 -2.11 -4.19 -63.62
C PHE A 52 -1.83 -3.00 -64.57
N ASN A 53 -0.88 -2.11 -64.20
CA ASN A 53 0.16 -1.45 -65.04
C ASN A 53 0.75 -0.24 -64.27
N LYS A 54 2.05 -0.12 -63.95
CA LYS A 54 3.30 -0.04 -64.75
C LYS A 54 3.71 1.42 -65.11
N LYS A 55 4.77 1.87 -64.39
CA LYS A 55 5.91 2.74 -64.80
C LYS A 55 5.79 4.28 -64.93
N ARG A 56 6.93 4.89 -64.53
CA ARG A 56 7.53 6.22 -64.87
C ARG A 56 6.97 7.42 -64.08
N LYS A 57 7.73 8.47 -63.71
CA LYS A 57 9.11 8.92 -64.01
C LYS A 57 9.50 10.02 -62.99
N LEU A 58 10.81 10.15 -62.76
CA LEU A 58 11.49 11.33 -62.18
C LEU A 58 11.26 12.62 -63.00
N ASN A 59 11.26 13.78 -62.31
CA ASN A 59 11.80 15.13 -62.66
C ASN A 59 11.41 16.07 -61.49
N ARG A 60 12.25 16.81 -60.75
CA ARG A 60 13.39 17.72 -60.97
C ARG A 60 13.02 19.09 -61.60
N VAL A 61 13.43 20.16 -60.90
CA VAL A 61 13.51 21.62 -61.27
C VAL A 61 12.16 22.35 -61.12
N SER A 62 11.99 23.57 -60.58
CA SER A 62 12.80 24.80 -60.29
C SER A 62 12.05 25.61 -59.19
N GLU A 63 12.72 26.31 -58.27
CA GLU A 63 13.03 27.76 -58.33
C GLU A 63 11.89 28.67 -58.82
N GLY A 64 11.48 29.60 -57.95
CA GLY A 64 10.49 30.64 -58.24
C GLY A 64 10.26 31.51 -57.01
N ASP A 65 11.05 32.58 -56.91
CA ASP A 65 10.84 33.73 -56.02
C ASP A 65 9.43 34.29 -56.15
N SER A 66 8.82 34.65 -55.01
CA SER A 66 7.64 35.52 -54.97
C SER A 66 7.47 36.11 -53.56
N GLU A 67 8.17 37.21 -53.36
CA GLU A 67 7.65 38.48 -52.86
C GLU A 67 6.67 38.47 -51.66
N TYR A 68 7.20 39.02 -50.58
CA TYR A 68 6.52 39.46 -49.36
C TYR A 68 5.40 40.47 -49.66
N GLN A 69 4.18 40.19 -49.20
CA GLN A 69 3.25 41.24 -48.74
C GLN A 69 2.51 40.78 -47.48
N PRO A 70 2.50 41.58 -46.40
CA PRO A 70 1.74 41.30 -45.20
C PRO A 70 0.36 41.96 -45.30
N THR A 71 -0.68 41.16 -45.50
CA THR A 71 -2.06 41.58 -45.23
C THR A 71 -2.49 41.02 -43.89
N GLY A 72 -2.72 41.93 -42.95
CA GLY A 72 -3.33 41.64 -41.66
C GLY A 72 -4.74 41.10 -41.82
N GLY A 73 -5.16 40.29 -40.85
CA GLY A 73 -6.50 39.77 -40.80
C GLY A 73 -6.71 38.78 -39.68
N GLU A 74 -7.41 39.27 -38.66
CA GLU A 74 -8.33 38.51 -37.79
C GLU A 74 -7.75 37.75 -36.60
N GLY A 75 -7.84 38.44 -35.46
CA GLY A 75 -7.59 37.90 -34.13
C GLY A 75 -8.49 36.71 -33.81
N ALA A 76 -7.86 35.71 -33.23
CA ALA A 76 -8.53 34.62 -32.52
C ALA A 76 -9.42 35.23 -31.42
N LYS A 77 -10.73 35.26 -31.68
CA LYS A 77 -11.74 35.48 -30.64
C LYS A 77 -11.59 34.35 -29.62
N SER A 78 -10.98 34.69 -28.48
CA SER A 78 -11.12 33.96 -27.23
C SER A 78 -12.58 33.59 -27.05
N ALA A 79 -12.87 32.29 -26.91
CA ALA A 79 -14.19 31.82 -26.60
C ALA A 79 -14.69 32.52 -25.33
N ASN A 80 -15.82 33.22 -25.43
CA ASN A 80 -16.57 33.69 -24.26
C ASN A 80 -17.06 32.44 -23.51
N SER A 81 -16.30 32.01 -22.51
CA SER A 81 -16.81 31.11 -21.47
C SER A 81 -17.86 31.87 -20.66
N ASP A 82 -19.07 31.33 -20.55
CA ASP A 82 -20.11 31.89 -19.70
C ASP A 82 -19.56 32.08 -18.26
N PRO A 83 -19.73 33.27 -17.63
CA PRO A 83 -19.22 33.54 -16.29
C PRO A 83 -19.89 32.72 -15.17
N ASP A 84 -20.93 31.95 -15.48
CA ASP A 84 -21.73 31.17 -14.51
C ASP A 84 -21.14 29.80 -14.13
N ASP A 85 -20.09 29.33 -14.79
CA ASP A 85 -19.43 28.05 -14.45
C ASP A 85 -18.29 28.20 -13.40
N SER A 86 -18.15 29.37 -12.79
CA SER A 86 -17.10 29.60 -11.77
C SER A 86 -17.52 29.08 -10.38
N PHE A 87 -16.75 28.12 -9.84
CA PHE A 87 -16.93 27.62 -8.47
C PHE A 87 -16.65 28.69 -7.42
N PRO A 88 -17.18 28.54 -6.19
CA PRO A 88 -16.86 29.43 -5.09
C PRO A 88 -15.34 29.52 -4.89
N ALA A 89 -14.87 30.74 -4.68
CA ALA A 89 -13.50 31.03 -4.36
C ALA A 89 -13.30 31.04 -2.84
N PHE A 90 -12.22 30.45 -2.36
CA PHE A 90 -11.87 30.39 -0.94
C PHE A 90 -10.76 31.38 -0.64
N GLN A 91 -10.96 32.26 0.34
CA GLN A 91 -9.90 33.14 0.82
C GLN A 91 -9.26 32.50 2.04
N VAL A 92 -8.00 32.07 1.92
CA VAL A 92 -7.31 31.28 2.94
C VAL A 92 -5.95 31.89 3.27
N HIS A 93 -5.54 31.84 4.55
CA HIS A 93 -4.21 32.23 4.97
C HIS A 93 -3.17 31.26 4.41
N LEU A 94 -2.15 31.81 3.78
CA LEU A 94 -1.06 31.05 3.18
C LEU A 94 -0.35 30.14 4.19
N SER A 95 -0.18 30.60 5.43
CA SER A 95 0.40 29.82 6.53
C SER A 95 -0.40 28.56 6.86
N ALA A 96 -1.73 28.63 6.84
CA ALA A 96 -2.59 27.48 7.12
C ALA A 96 -2.48 26.43 6.00
N LEU A 97 -2.55 26.86 4.74
CA LEU A 97 -2.39 25.97 3.58
C LEU A 97 -1.02 25.30 3.55
N THR A 98 0.05 26.09 3.71
CA THR A 98 1.42 25.57 3.71
C THR A 98 1.75 24.78 4.95
N ALA A 99 1.07 24.94 6.08
CA ALA A 99 1.29 24.05 7.23
C ALA A 99 0.73 22.65 6.97
N SER A 100 -0.45 22.56 6.33
CA SER A 100 -1.22 21.32 6.19
C SER A 100 -0.99 20.56 4.88
N SER A 101 -0.44 21.21 3.84
CA SER A 101 -0.31 20.64 2.49
C SER A 101 1.08 20.87 1.89
N ASP A 102 1.76 19.79 1.54
CA ASP A 102 3.04 19.87 0.82
C ASP A 102 2.84 20.34 -0.63
N TYR A 103 1.65 20.16 -1.22
CA TYR A 103 1.32 20.70 -2.54
C TYR A 103 1.44 22.23 -2.54
N PHE A 104 0.79 22.91 -1.59
CA PHE A 104 0.88 24.37 -1.49
C PHE A 104 2.29 24.82 -1.08
N LYS A 105 2.99 24.11 -0.19
CA LYS A 105 4.41 24.40 0.11
C LYS A 105 5.25 24.43 -1.17
N LEU A 106 5.11 23.40 -2.01
CA LEU A 106 5.86 23.28 -3.25
C LEU A 106 5.45 24.34 -4.28
N LEU A 107 4.14 24.56 -4.48
CA LEU A 107 3.64 25.55 -5.43
C LEU A 107 4.18 26.96 -5.12
N LEU A 108 4.19 27.34 -3.85
CA LEU A 108 4.54 28.68 -3.41
C LEU A 108 6.06 28.89 -3.30
N ALA A 109 6.85 27.81 -3.17
CA ALA A 109 8.31 27.88 -3.13
C ALA A 109 8.91 28.48 -4.42
N PHE A 110 8.19 28.44 -5.54
CA PHE A 110 8.67 28.96 -6.82
C PHE A 110 8.38 30.45 -7.05
N ASN A 111 7.68 31.14 -6.13
CA ASN A 111 7.26 32.54 -6.30
C ASN A 111 6.63 32.81 -7.70
N GLY A 112 5.77 31.90 -8.16
CA GLY A 112 5.12 31.94 -9.47
C GLY A 112 4.03 33.01 -9.60
N LEU A 113 3.30 32.97 -10.72
CA LEU A 113 2.16 33.86 -11.00
C LEU A 113 1.10 33.80 -9.90
N GLU A 114 0.94 32.66 -9.26
CA GLU A 114 -0.01 32.43 -8.19
C GLU A 114 0.26 33.34 -6.97
N MET A 115 1.54 33.59 -6.68
CA MET A 115 1.96 34.49 -5.61
C MET A 115 1.84 35.97 -6.01
N ALA A 116 2.12 36.30 -7.27
CA ALA A 116 1.99 37.66 -7.78
C ALA A 116 0.52 38.10 -7.82
N GLU A 117 -0.37 37.22 -8.27
CA GLU A 117 -1.82 37.49 -8.39
C GLU A 117 -2.59 37.19 -7.10
N ARG A 118 -1.94 36.56 -6.11
CA ARG A 118 -2.59 36.03 -4.90
C ARG A 118 -3.80 35.16 -5.23
N LYS A 119 -3.66 34.35 -6.28
CA LYS A 119 -4.72 33.50 -6.81
C LYS A 119 -4.14 32.16 -7.22
N VAL A 120 -4.71 31.07 -6.72
CA VAL A 120 -4.42 29.72 -7.20
C VAL A 120 -5.69 29.19 -7.85
N VAL A 121 -5.58 28.76 -9.10
CA VAL A 121 -6.63 27.96 -9.73
C VAL A 121 -6.31 26.49 -9.45
N PHE A 122 -7.17 25.84 -8.68
CA PHE A 122 -6.99 24.46 -8.27
C PHE A 122 -8.00 23.58 -9.00
N GLU A 123 -7.51 22.75 -9.91
CA GLU A 123 -8.31 21.75 -10.59
C GLU A 123 -8.69 20.63 -9.60
N MET A 124 -10.00 20.48 -9.37
CA MET A 124 -10.53 19.46 -8.49
C MET A 124 -10.21 18.06 -9.04
N PRO A 125 -9.96 17.05 -8.18
CA PRO A 125 -9.82 15.68 -8.66
C PRO A 125 -11.03 15.32 -9.51
N GLY A 126 -10.78 14.72 -10.68
CA GLY A 126 -11.81 14.08 -11.49
C GLY A 126 -12.44 12.94 -10.72
N ILE A 127 -13.43 13.29 -9.89
CA ILE A 127 -14.39 12.37 -9.33
C ILE A 127 -15.25 11.93 -10.51
N ASP A 128 -15.53 10.62 -10.64
CA ASP A 128 -16.28 10.07 -11.77
C ASP A 128 -17.50 10.94 -12.12
N SER A 129 -17.80 11.11 -13.41
CA SER A 129 -18.87 11.98 -13.93
C SER A 129 -20.26 11.73 -13.32
N GLU A 130 -20.39 10.62 -12.59
CA GLU A 130 -21.59 10.22 -11.88
C GLU A 130 -21.77 10.94 -10.54
N LEU A 131 -20.75 11.55 -9.93
CA LEU A 131 -20.89 12.26 -8.66
C LEU A 131 -21.13 13.76 -8.86
N ASP A 132 -21.90 14.35 -7.94
CA ASP A 132 -22.17 15.80 -7.94
C ASP A 132 -20.86 16.56 -7.65
N PRO A 133 -20.41 17.46 -8.54
CA PRO A 133 -19.20 18.24 -8.31
C PRO A 133 -19.22 19.09 -7.03
N ARG A 134 -20.41 19.39 -6.49
CA ARG A 134 -20.55 20.07 -5.19
C ARG A 134 -19.90 19.29 -4.04
N LEU A 135 -19.82 17.95 -4.13
CA LEU A 135 -19.07 17.13 -3.17
C LEU A 135 -17.60 17.53 -3.09
N GLY A 136 -17.01 17.91 -4.21
CA GLY A 136 -15.65 18.41 -4.25
C GLY A 136 -15.52 19.73 -3.47
N ILE A 137 -16.48 20.64 -3.61
CA ILE A 137 -16.50 21.92 -2.89
C ILE A 137 -16.58 21.68 -1.38
N GLU A 138 -17.48 20.79 -0.94
CA GLU A 138 -17.62 20.41 0.47
C GLU A 138 -16.36 19.72 1.01
N ALA A 139 -15.71 18.87 0.21
CA ALA A 139 -14.44 18.27 0.58
C ALA A 139 -13.32 19.31 0.72
N PHE A 140 -13.33 20.35 -0.11
CA PHE A 140 -12.37 21.45 -0.01
C PHE A 140 -12.64 22.33 1.22
N LYS A 141 -13.91 22.61 1.55
CA LYS A 141 -14.30 23.24 2.83
C LYS A 141 -13.75 22.46 4.01
N LEU A 142 -13.90 21.12 4.00
CA LEU A 142 -13.34 20.24 5.02
C LEU A 142 -11.83 20.37 5.16
N TYR A 143 -11.10 20.42 4.03
CA TYR A 143 -9.66 20.64 4.06
C TYR A 143 -9.29 22.02 4.63
N VAL A 144 -10.05 23.08 4.32
CA VAL A 144 -9.82 24.42 4.89
C VAL A 144 -10.03 24.41 6.39
N ASP A 145 -11.11 23.81 6.89
CA ASP A 145 -11.38 23.69 8.32
C ASP A 145 -10.25 22.93 9.02
N TYR A 146 -9.87 21.77 8.48
CA TYR A 146 -8.75 20.98 9.00
C TYR A 146 -7.44 21.76 9.01
N SER A 147 -7.18 22.59 8.00
CA SER A 147 -5.97 23.41 7.93
C SER A 147 -5.90 24.46 9.03
N TYR A 148 -7.05 24.94 9.51
CA TYR A 148 -7.10 25.90 10.61
C TYR A 148 -7.19 25.24 11.98
N SER A 149 -7.94 24.16 12.16
CA SER A 149 -8.21 23.58 13.48
C SER A 149 -7.41 22.31 13.78
N GLY A 150 -6.86 21.66 12.75
CA GLY A 150 -6.28 20.31 12.84
C GLY A 150 -7.33 19.20 13.00
N THR A 151 -8.62 19.52 12.95
CA THR A 151 -9.76 18.61 13.11
C THR A 151 -10.87 18.96 12.12
N PHE A 152 -11.87 18.10 11.96
CA PHE A 152 -13.05 18.40 11.15
C PHE A 152 -14.28 17.73 11.76
N ASP A 153 -15.46 18.29 11.49
CA ASP A 153 -16.75 17.72 11.89
C ASP A 153 -17.57 17.46 10.64
N LEU A 154 -17.82 16.18 10.34
CA LEU A 154 -18.54 15.80 9.13
C LEU A 154 -19.97 16.32 9.11
N SER A 155 -20.59 16.56 10.27
CA SER A 155 -21.95 17.09 10.33
C SER A 155 -22.08 18.55 9.85
N SER A 156 -20.94 19.25 9.68
CA SER A 156 -20.90 20.64 9.20
C SER A 156 -20.98 20.78 7.67
N TYR A 157 -20.95 19.68 6.91
CA TYR A 157 -20.93 19.70 5.45
C TYR A 157 -22.21 19.14 4.84
N GLU A 158 -22.74 19.79 3.81
CA GLU A 158 -24.02 19.42 3.17
C GLU A 158 -23.85 18.34 2.08
N TYR A 159 -23.20 17.21 2.39
CA TYR A 159 -22.93 16.16 1.40
C TYR A 159 -24.14 15.25 1.11
N GLU A 160 -25.09 15.13 2.03
CA GLU A 160 -26.29 14.28 1.86
C GLU A 160 -27.13 14.72 0.65
N ASN A 161 -27.39 16.02 0.55
CA ASN A 161 -28.19 16.59 -0.54
C ASN A 161 -27.52 16.34 -1.89
N SER A 162 -26.20 16.41 -1.96
CA SER A 162 -25.46 16.19 -3.21
C SER A 162 -25.44 14.73 -3.69
N ILE A 163 -25.57 13.76 -2.80
CA ILE A 163 -25.56 12.33 -3.18
C ILE A 163 -26.98 11.86 -3.56
N ILE A 164 -28.02 12.37 -2.91
CA ILE A 164 -29.41 11.93 -3.09
C ILE A 164 -30.00 12.33 -4.45
N TYR A 165 -29.51 13.40 -5.09
CA TYR A 165 -30.15 14.01 -6.27
C TYR A 165 -30.21 13.12 -7.53
N LYS A 166 -29.45 12.01 -7.61
CA LYS A 166 -29.46 11.12 -8.78
C LYS A 166 -30.34 9.87 -8.63
N ASP A 167 -30.45 9.29 -7.43
CA ASP A 167 -31.34 8.14 -7.18
C ASP A 167 -32.81 8.49 -7.41
N GLY A 168 -33.21 9.73 -7.09
CA GLY A 168 -34.59 10.20 -7.28
C GLY A 168 -35.00 10.41 -8.73
N LYS A 169 -34.10 10.90 -9.60
CA LYS A 169 -34.42 11.19 -11.02
C LYS A 169 -34.49 9.93 -11.90
N ALA A 170 -33.67 8.92 -11.62
CA ALA A 170 -33.74 7.65 -12.34
C ALA A 170 -35.06 6.91 -12.06
N LYS A 171 -35.58 7.01 -10.83
CA LYS A 171 -36.84 6.35 -10.44
C LYS A 171 -38.09 7.13 -10.87
N ALA A 172 -38.09 8.46 -10.73
CA ALA A 172 -39.24 9.29 -11.14
C ALA A 172 -39.47 9.35 -12.66
N SER A 173 -38.43 9.09 -13.48
CA SER A 173 -38.58 8.96 -14.94
C SER A 173 -39.06 7.57 -15.38
N ALA A 174 -38.73 6.52 -14.62
CA ALA A 174 -39.26 5.18 -14.84
C ALA A 174 -40.75 5.07 -14.47
N ASP A 175 -41.16 5.65 -13.33
CA ASP A 175 -42.56 5.56 -12.86
C ASP A 175 -43.51 6.46 -13.67
N ARG A 176 -43.06 7.63 -14.16
CA ARG A 176 -43.88 8.47 -15.06
C ARG A 176 -44.06 7.89 -16.47
N SER A 177 -43.24 6.90 -16.84
CA SER A 177 -43.39 6.20 -18.11
C SER A 177 -44.38 5.03 -18.03
N ALA A 178 -44.84 4.66 -16.83
CA ALA A 178 -45.81 3.58 -16.62
C ALA A 178 -47.27 4.07 -16.47
N ASP A 179 -47.50 5.33 -16.06
CA ASP A 179 -48.85 5.82 -15.67
C ASP A 179 -49.61 6.64 -16.72
N VAL A 180 -49.16 6.72 -17.97
CA VAL A 180 -49.90 7.44 -19.06
C VAL A 180 -50.70 6.48 -19.96
N ALA A 181 -51.01 5.27 -19.49
CA ALA A 181 -51.82 4.31 -20.23
C ALA A 181 -52.94 3.67 -19.37
N SER A 182 -53.86 4.48 -18.85
CA SER A 182 -55.20 4.02 -18.45
C SER A 182 -56.08 5.21 -18.04
N GLY A 183 -57.04 5.56 -18.90
CA GLY A 183 -58.05 6.57 -18.61
C GLY A 183 -59.36 5.99 -18.06
N VAL A 184 -60.02 6.81 -17.24
CA VAL A 184 -61.41 7.30 -17.43
C VAL A 184 -62.59 6.39 -16.99
N VAL A 185 -63.52 7.04 -16.23
CA VAL A 185 -64.93 6.77 -15.81
C VAL A 185 -65.24 5.74 -14.71
N SER A 186 -65.74 6.20 -13.55
CA SER A 186 -67.18 6.19 -13.19
C SER A 186 -67.47 6.56 -11.74
N SER A 187 -68.67 7.10 -11.56
CA SER A 187 -69.22 7.85 -10.43
C SER A 187 -70.13 7.02 -9.50
N GLU A 188 -70.34 7.59 -8.30
CA GLU A 188 -71.57 7.61 -7.48
C GLU A 188 -72.07 6.42 -6.62
N GLN A 189 -72.20 6.77 -5.33
CA GLN A 189 -73.36 6.66 -4.42
C GLN A 189 -73.62 5.43 -3.51
N SER A 190 -73.74 5.78 -2.21
CA SER A 190 -74.63 5.26 -1.15
C SER A 190 -74.37 3.81 -0.66
N SER A 191 -74.46 3.45 0.63
CA SER A 191 -75.39 3.86 1.69
C SER A 191 -74.88 3.42 3.09
N GLU A 192 -75.35 4.13 4.13
CA GLU A 192 -75.25 3.81 5.55
C GLU A 192 -75.86 2.44 5.92
N VAL A 193 -75.22 1.70 6.84
CA VAL A 193 -75.89 0.88 7.87
C VAL A 193 -74.99 0.82 9.12
N GLU A 194 -75.53 1.30 10.24
CA GLU A 194 -75.00 1.16 11.60
C GLU A 194 -74.94 -0.30 12.06
N VAL A 195 -73.83 -0.71 12.69
CA VAL A 195 -73.86 -1.64 13.84
C VAL A 195 -72.78 -1.25 14.83
N ASN A 196 -73.22 -0.72 15.98
CA ASN A 196 -72.42 -0.60 17.20
C ASN A 196 -72.20 -1.99 17.82
N ALA A 197 -70.94 -2.37 18.08
CA ALA A 197 -70.49 -3.06 19.29
C ALA A 197 -68.99 -3.39 19.20
N THR A 198 -68.28 -3.28 20.32
CA THR A 198 -66.86 -3.65 20.55
C THR A 198 -65.79 -2.75 19.91
N GLN A 199 -65.66 -1.54 20.46
CA GLN A 199 -64.56 -0.60 20.17
C GLN A 199 -63.80 -0.29 21.47
N THR A 200 -63.06 -1.27 21.99
CA THR A 200 -62.09 -1.02 23.09
C THR A 200 -60.81 -1.86 23.00
N GLU A 201 -60.76 -2.93 22.21
CA GLU A 201 -59.51 -3.70 21.98
C GLU A 201 -58.77 -3.37 20.66
N ARG A 202 -59.41 -2.68 19.71
CA ARG A 202 -58.77 -2.30 18.42
C ARG A 202 -57.95 -1.00 18.43
N LYS A 203 -57.88 -0.30 19.57
CA LYS A 203 -57.04 0.92 19.68
C LYS A 203 -55.60 0.64 20.12
N GLN A 204 -55.33 -0.48 20.79
CA GLN A 204 -53.96 -0.86 21.17
C GLN A 204 -53.17 -1.48 20.01
N ASP A 205 -53.79 -2.35 19.20
CA ASP A 205 -53.12 -2.94 18.02
C ASP A 205 -52.77 -1.89 16.92
N SER A 206 -53.51 -0.78 16.87
CA SER A 206 -53.24 0.34 15.95
C SER A 206 -52.10 1.25 16.42
N GLU A 207 -51.83 1.34 17.74
CA GLU A 207 -50.70 2.10 18.28
C GLU A 207 -49.39 1.29 18.22
N GLU A 208 -49.44 -0.04 18.33
CA GLU A 208 -48.25 -0.89 18.14
C GLU A 208 -47.81 -0.98 16.67
N ALA A 209 -48.75 -0.99 15.72
CA ALA A 209 -48.41 -0.95 14.29
C ALA A 209 -47.78 0.39 13.85
N SER A 210 -48.17 1.50 14.47
CA SER A 210 -47.61 2.84 14.17
C SER A 210 -46.23 3.07 14.81
N THR A 211 -45.91 2.44 15.94
CA THR A 211 -44.57 2.52 16.54
C THR A 211 -43.53 1.63 15.86
N SER A 212 -43.94 0.50 15.26
CA SER A 212 -43.06 -0.38 14.48
C SER A 212 -42.59 0.25 13.17
N THR A 213 -43.50 0.92 12.45
CA THR A 213 -43.18 1.60 11.17
C THR A 213 -42.19 2.75 11.36
N ASP A 214 -42.31 3.53 12.44
CA ASP A 214 -41.39 4.64 12.74
C ASP A 214 -39.95 4.18 13.09
N LYS A 215 -39.79 3.02 13.74
CA LYS A 215 -38.47 2.43 14.02
C LYS A 215 -37.75 2.01 12.73
N THR A 216 -38.46 1.38 11.80
CA THR A 216 -37.87 0.95 10.51
C THR A 216 -37.45 2.14 9.65
N ALA A 217 -38.22 3.24 9.64
CA ALA A 217 -37.89 4.46 8.91
C ALA A 217 -36.66 5.18 9.49
N LYS A 218 -36.54 5.23 10.83
CA LYS A 218 -35.35 5.78 11.50
C LYS A 218 -34.08 4.98 11.19
N LEU A 219 -34.20 3.65 11.14
CA LEU A 219 -33.07 2.77 10.85
C LEU A 219 -32.63 2.88 9.37
N ASP A 220 -33.57 2.94 8.42
CA ASP A 220 -33.24 3.17 6.99
C ASP A 220 -32.50 4.50 6.78
N LYS A 221 -32.92 5.57 7.47
CA LYS A 221 -32.22 6.87 7.42
C LYS A 221 -30.79 6.77 7.96
N SER A 222 -30.57 6.11 9.09
CA SER A 222 -29.24 5.93 9.68
C SER A 222 -28.30 5.13 8.78
N VAL A 223 -28.78 4.04 8.16
CA VAL A 223 -27.98 3.22 7.25
C VAL A 223 -27.54 4.01 6.03
N ARG A 224 -28.46 4.77 5.42
CA ARG A 224 -28.14 5.60 4.25
C ARG A 224 -27.14 6.69 4.60
N TYR A 225 -27.34 7.34 5.75
CA TYR A 225 -26.45 8.38 6.27
C TYR A 225 -25.00 7.88 6.36
N HIS A 226 -24.76 6.74 7.01
CA HIS A 226 -23.41 6.23 7.19
C HIS A 226 -22.69 5.91 5.88
N GLY A 227 -23.36 5.35 4.88
CA GLY A 227 -22.68 5.09 3.61
C GLY A 227 -22.53 6.32 2.72
N TYR A 228 -23.40 7.34 2.84
CA TYR A 228 -23.14 8.65 2.24
C TYR A 228 -21.93 9.33 2.86
N GLU A 229 -21.79 9.23 4.18
CA GLU A 229 -20.62 9.70 4.91
C GLU A 229 -19.34 8.98 4.45
N MET A 230 -19.38 7.65 4.21
CA MET A 230 -18.24 6.92 3.64
C MET A 230 -17.86 7.40 2.24
N ILE A 231 -18.85 7.68 1.37
CA ILE A 231 -18.59 8.22 0.02
C ILE A 231 -17.93 9.60 0.13
N PHE A 232 -18.44 10.47 1.00
CA PHE A 232 -17.87 11.79 1.22
C PHE A 232 -16.45 11.74 1.78
N ILE A 233 -16.18 10.86 2.76
CA ILE A 233 -14.84 10.65 3.30
C ILE A 233 -13.87 10.17 2.20
N ALA A 234 -14.31 9.29 1.29
CA ALA A 234 -13.47 8.87 0.16
C ALA A 234 -13.14 10.03 -0.79
N VAL A 235 -14.11 10.90 -1.09
CA VAL A 235 -13.88 12.10 -1.90
C VAL A 235 -12.88 13.04 -1.21
N ALA A 236 -13.07 13.31 0.08
CA ALA A 236 -12.15 14.11 0.88
C ALA A 236 -10.75 13.49 0.95
N TYR A 237 -10.65 12.17 1.02
CA TYR A 237 -9.37 11.46 1.06
C TYR A 237 -8.61 11.63 -0.26
N VAL A 238 -9.30 11.48 -1.40
CA VAL A 238 -8.72 11.72 -2.72
C VAL A 238 -8.22 13.15 -2.87
N LEU A 239 -9.01 14.12 -2.40
CA LEU A 239 -8.61 15.53 -2.38
C LEU A 239 -7.37 15.74 -1.50
N ALA A 240 -7.34 15.17 -0.30
CA ALA A 240 -6.20 15.25 0.62
C ALA A 240 -4.93 14.63 0.01
N ASP A 241 -5.05 13.55 -0.75
CA ASP A 241 -3.93 12.94 -1.50
C ASP A 241 -3.41 13.85 -2.62
N ARG A 242 -4.30 14.50 -3.38
CA ARG A 242 -3.92 15.51 -4.39
C ARG A 242 -3.21 16.70 -3.79
N LEU A 243 -3.68 17.15 -2.63
CA LEU A 243 -3.10 18.24 -1.87
C LEU A 243 -1.83 17.82 -1.11
N LEU A 244 -1.42 16.54 -1.15
CA LEU A 244 -0.31 16.03 -0.34
C LEU A 244 -0.47 16.40 1.15
N ALA A 245 -1.70 16.31 1.66
CA ALA A 245 -2.08 16.66 3.03
C ALA A 245 -2.13 15.38 3.90
N GLU A 246 -0.95 14.85 4.25
CA GLU A 246 -0.83 13.54 4.91
C GLU A 246 -1.53 13.47 6.27
N GLY A 247 -1.52 14.55 7.05
CA GLY A 247 -2.25 14.64 8.31
C GLY A 247 -3.76 14.45 8.13
N LEU A 248 -4.35 15.11 7.12
CA LEU A 248 -5.77 14.98 6.81
C LEU A 248 -6.11 13.57 6.33
N LYS A 249 -5.26 12.97 5.48
CA LYS A 249 -5.45 11.58 5.02
C LYS A 249 -5.54 10.60 6.18
N GLN A 250 -4.63 10.70 7.15
CA GLN A 250 -4.64 9.84 8.33
C GLN A 250 -5.90 10.04 9.17
N ALA A 251 -6.32 11.30 9.37
CA ALA A 251 -7.55 11.62 10.09
C ALA A 251 -8.81 11.07 9.39
N LEU A 252 -8.89 11.18 8.07
CA LEU A 252 -9.99 10.64 7.26
C LEU A 252 -10.03 9.11 7.28
N VAL A 253 -8.88 8.41 7.19
CA VAL A 253 -8.83 6.94 7.31
C VAL A 253 -9.31 6.49 8.68
N LYS A 254 -8.87 7.17 9.74
CA LYS A 254 -9.35 6.89 11.11
C LYS A 254 -10.85 7.09 11.23
N LYS A 255 -11.39 8.17 10.67
CA LYS A 255 -12.84 8.44 10.70
C LYS A 255 -13.64 7.44 9.86
N MET A 256 -13.12 7.04 8.70
CA MET A 256 -13.71 5.99 7.87
C MET A 256 -13.79 4.67 8.64
N TYR A 257 -12.72 4.28 9.33
CA TYR A 257 -12.70 3.09 10.17
C TYR A 257 -13.72 3.17 11.31
N GLN A 258 -13.78 4.30 12.03
CA GLN A 258 -14.78 4.53 13.08
C GLN A 258 -16.20 4.37 12.55
N ASN A 259 -16.52 4.97 11.40
CA ASN A 259 -17.84 4.84 10.78
C ASN A 259 -18.16 3.41 10.35
N MET A 260 -17.17 2.66 9.86
CA MET A 260 -17.34 1.23 9.57
C MET A 260 -17.63 0.43 10.85
N MET A 261 -16.92 0.70 11.94
CA MET A 261 -17.13 0.03 13.22
C MET A 261 -18.49 0.36 13.84
N GLU A 262 -18.87 1.64 13.90
CA GLU A 262 -20.18 2.09 14.37
C GLU A 262 -21.32 1.43 13.56
N PHE A 263 -21.12 1.27 12.25
CA PHE A 263 -22.05 0.54 11.39
C PHE A 263 -22.14 -0.95 11.77
N PHE A 264 -20.99 -1.62 11.97
CA PHE A 264 -20.97 -3.04 12.37
C PHE A 264 -21.56 -3.25 13.76
N GLU A 265 -21.30 -2.35 14.70
CA GLU A 265 -21.89 -2.39 16.04
C GLU A 265 -23.40 -2.16 15.95
N SER A 266 -23.87 -1.17 15.19
CA SER A 266 -25.31 -0.94 14.96
C SER A 266 -25.99 -2.16 14.33
N ARG A 267 -25.29 -2.88 13.45
CA ARG A 267 -25.75 -4.15 12.89
C ARG A 267 -25.79 -5.27 13.92
N ALA A 268 -24.80 -5.37 14.81
CA ALA A 268 -24.78 -6.36 15.88
C ALA A 268 -25.91 -6.12 16.88
N HIS A 269 -26.17 -4.87 17.24
CA HIS A 269 -27.25 -4.49 18.18
C HIS A 269 -28.65 -4.57 17.56
N SER A 270 -28.78 -4.44 16.24
CA SER A 270 -30.03 -4.74 15.53
C SER A 270 -30.27 -6.23 15.31
N GLY A 271 -29.33 -7.08 15.74
CA GLY A 271 -29.47 -8.53 15.81
C GLY A 271 -30.57 -8.93 16.78
N CYS A 272 -31.79 -9.04 16.25
CA CYS A 272 -32.94 -9.80 16.72
C CYS A 272 -33.05 -9.90 18.25
N SER A 273 -33.70 -8.91 18.89
CA SER A 273 -34.44 -9.24 20.11
C SER A 273 -35.34 -10.43 19.79
N THR A 274 -35.41 -11.42 20.67
CA THR A 274 -36.10 -12.72 20.48
C THR A 274 -37.58 -12.65 20.06
N SER A 275 -38.15 -11.45 19.94
CA SER A 275 -39.51 -11.15 19.52
C SER A 275 -39.67 -10.59 18.10
N CYS A 276 -38.60 -10.45 17.29
CA CYS A 276 -38.75 -9.98 15.91
C CYS A 276 -39.14 -11.11 14.95
N ASP A 277 -40.17 -10.89 14.14
CA ASP A 277 -40.57 -11.77 13.05
C ASP A 277 -39.41 -11.94 12.04
N GLU A 278 -39.12 -13.20 11.68
CA GLU A 278 -38.01 -13.63 10.83
C GLU A 278 -38.01 -12.90 9.47
N ALA A 279 -39.20 -12.65 8.92
CA ALA A 279 -39.38 -11.91 7.67
C ALA A 279 -38.92 -10.45 7.76
N SER A 280 -39.11 -9.80 8.91
CA SER A 280 -38.67 -8.42 9.14
C SER A 280 -37.15 -8.34 9.29
N CYS A 281 -36.53 -9.30 9.99
CA CYS A 281 -35.09 -9.41 10.09
C CYS A 281 -34.43 -9.68 8.72
N GLU A 282 -35.02 -10.55 7.90
CA GLU A 282 -34.51 -10.85 6.56
C GLU A 282 -34.59 -9.63 5.64
N LYS A 283 -35.71 -8.89 5.67
CA LYS A 283 -35.89 -7.66 4.88
C LYS A 283 -34.88 -6.59 5.31
N LEU A 284 -34.68 -6.42 6.61
CA LEU A 284 -33.70 -5.49 7.16
C LEU A 284 -32.29 -5.87 6.70
N HIS A 285 -31.92 -7.14 6.84
CA HIS A 285 -30.61 -7.65 6.44
C HIS A 285 -30.35 -7.46 4.93
N LYS A 286 -31.36 -7.72 4.08
CA LYS A 286 -31.28 -7.47 2.63
C LYS A 286 -31.07 -5.98 2.33
N MET A 287 -31.78 -5.09 3.01
CA MET A 287 -31.63 -3.64 2.86
C MET A 287 -30.24 -3.15 3.30
N TYR A 288 -29.79 -3.58 4.48
CA TYR A 288 -28.44 -3.27 5.00
C TYR A 288 -27.36 -3.73 4.03
N ASN A 289 -27.44 -4.98 3.55
CA ASN A 289 -26.47 -5.49 2.60
C ASN A 289 -26.54 -4.74 1.27
N SER A 290 -27.72 -4.49 0.69
CA SER A 290 -27.80 -3.82 -0.62
C SER A 290 -27.30 -2.39 -0.58
N VAL A 291 -27.72 -1.60 0.41
CA VAL A 291 -27.38 -0.18 0.51
C VAL A 291 -25.90 -0.02 0.85
N TYR A 292 -25.43 -0.74 1.87
CA TYR A 292 -24.06 -0.61 2.34
C TYR A 292 -23.03 -1.16 1.36
N TRP A 293 -23.26 -2.33 0.73
CA TRP A 293 -22.32 -2.88 -0.24
C TRP A 293 -22.24 -2.04 -1.51
N ASN A 294 -23.34 -1.42 -1.93
CA ASN A 294 -23.32 -0.48 -3.05
C ASN A 294 -22.49 0.76 -2.68
N GLN A 295 -22.74 1.35 -1.51
CA GLN A 295 -21.99 2.54 -1.06
C GLN A 295 -20.51 2.22 -0.85
N PHE A 296 -20.18 1.06 -0.24
CA PHE A 296 -18.80 0.60 -0.10
C PHE A 296 -18.14 0.33 -1.47
N GLY A 297 -18.90 -0.24 -2.42
CA GLY A 297 -18.46 -0.41 -3.80
C GLY A 297 -18.11 0.93 -4.45
N THR A 298 -18.97 1.94 -4.30
CA THR A 298 -18.73 3.30 -4.78
C THR A 298 -17.54 3.96 -4.08
N THR A 299 -17.44 3.87 -2.75
CA THR A 299 -16.29 4.34 -1.96
C THR A 299 -14.99 3.73 -2.48
N ALA A 300 -14.96 2.42 -2.69
CA ALA A 300 -13.81 1.72 -3.25
C ALA A 300 -13.51 2.21 -4.67
N GLN A 301 -14.52 2.33 -5.54
CA GLN A 301 -14.35 2.85 -6.89
C GLN A 301 -13.72 4.24 -6.89
N ILE A 302 -14.23 5.19 -6.09
CA ILE A 302 -13.67 6.55 -5.94
C ILE A 302 -12.19 6.47 -5.54
N LEU A 303 -11.89 5.72 -4.47
CA LEU A 303 -10.52 5.58 -3.96
C LEU A 303 -9.58 4.99 -5.01
N PHE A 304 -10.02 3.96 -5.75
CA PHE A 304 -9.18 3.27 -6.73
C PHE A 304 -9.08 3.99 -8.08
N HIS A 305 -10.12 4.71 -8.53
CA HIS A 305 -10.10 5.43 -9.81
C HIS A 305 -9.36 6.76 -9.67
N ALA A 306 -9.63 7.53 -8.63
CA ALA A 306 -9.06 8.86 -8.51
C ALA A 306 -7.58 8.85 -8.09
N THR A 307 -7.13 7.83 -7.35
CA THR A 307 -5.69 7.65 -7.08
C THR A 307 -4.90 7.22 -8.32
N LYS A 308 -5.55 6.55 -9.29
CA LYS A 308 -4.92 6.22 -10.58
C LYS A 308 -4.70 7.46 -11.46
N THR A 309 -5.61 8.43 -11.47
CA THR A 309 -5.49 9.61 -12.36
C THR A 309 -4.35 10.55 -11.94
N VAL A 310 -3.98 10.61 -10.66
CA VAL A 310 -2.82 11.37 -10.16
C VAL A 310 -1.53 10.92 -10.87
N THR A 311 -1.45 9.63 -11.19
CA THR A 311 -0.24 9.03 -11.77
C THR A 311 -0.11 9.27 -13.28
N LYS A 312 -1.19 9.63 -13.99
CA LYS A 312 -1.18 9.86 -15.44
C LYS A 312 -0.80 11.29 -15.86
N HIS A 313 -1.11 12.33 -15.07
CA HIS A 313 -0.79 13.72 -15.46
C HIS A 313 0.69 14.10 -15.27
N LYS A 314 1.49 13.27 -14.59
CA LYS A 314 2.91 13.54 -14.29
C LYS A 314 3.88 13.24 -15.45
N THR A 315 3.38 13.01 -16.68
CA THR A 315 4.20 12.52 -17.82
C THR A 315 4.24 13.42 -19.07
N ASN A 316 3.80 14.68 -19.00
CA ASN A 316 4.03 15.64 -20.10
C ASN A 316 5.28 16.53 -19.92
N ILE A 317 6.23 16.14 -19.06
CA ILE A 317 7.57 16.75 -19.04
C ILE A 317 8.54 15.80 -19.73
N SER A 318 8.96 16.23 -20.92
CA SER A 318 9.84 15.55 -21.87
C SER A 318 11.11 14.98 -21.23
N SER A 319 11.35 13.66 -21.40
CA SER A 319 12.69 13.08 -21.24
C SER A 319 12.94 12.06 -22.36
N SER A 320 13.51 12.57 -23.45
CA SER A 320 14.05 11.78 -24.55
C SER A 320 15.40 11.19 -24.14
N GLN A 321 15.43 9.88 -23.82
CA GLN A 321 16.50 8.91 -24.10
C GLN A 321 16.38 7.73 -23.12
N THR A 322 15.89 6.59 -23.62
CA THR A 322 15.97 5.30 -22.91
C THR A 322 16.69 4.30 -23.80
N LEU A 323 17.93 3.98 -23.40
CA LEU A 323 18.71 2.86 -23.92
C LEU A 323 18.00 1.55 -23.55
N LYS A 324 17.60 0.77 -24.56
CA LYS A 324 17.07 -0.59 -24.38
C LYS A 324 18.21 -1.53 -23.99
N MET A 325 18.20 -2.00 -22.75
CA MET A 325 18.99 -3.18 -22.35
C MET A 325 18.15 -4.44 -22.55
N ASP A 326 18.74 -5.42 -23.20
CA ASP A 326 18.16 -6.72 -23.53
C ASP A 326 18.01 -7.56 -22.23
N GLU A 327 16.79 -7.75 -21.74
CA GLU A 327 16.46 -8.60 -20.59
C GLU A 327 16.15 -10.02 -21.08
N THR A 328 17.17 -10.83 -21.40
CA THR A 328 17.03 -12.30 -21.49
C THR A 328 17.77 -12.98 -20.34
N PRO A 329 17.11 -13.83 -19.53
CA PRO A 329 17.76 -14.54 -18.45
C PRO A 329 18.69 -15.62 -19.02
N ARG A 330 20.00 -15.39 -18.96
CA ARG A 330 21.02 -16.40 -19.30
C ARG A 330 21.02 -17.46 -18.20
N GLU A 331 20.71 -18.72 -18.54
CA GLU A 331 21.02 -19.87 -17.69
C GLU A 331 22.54 -19.99 -17.56
N PHE A 332 23.06 -19.66 -16.37
CA PHE A 332 24.48 -19.76 -16.04
C PHE A 332 24.86 -21.23 -15.75
N LYS A 333 25.21 -22.01 -16.79
CA LYS A 333 26.02 -23.24 -16.62
C LYS A 333 27.47 -22.84 -16.30
N LEU A 334 27.78 -22.48 -15.05
CA LEU A 334 29.10 -21.90 -14.71
C LEU A 334 29.81 -22.46 -13.46
N ALA A 335 29.28 -23.48 -12.79
CA ALA A 335 29.92 -24.00 -11.58
C ALA A 335 31.20 -24.82 -11.81
N SER A 336 31.47 -25.35 -13.01
CA SER A 336 32.58 -26.31 -13.20
C SER A 336 33.93 -25.69 -13.63
N TYR A 337 34.04 -24.37 -13.79
CA TYR A 337 35.28 -23.74 -14.29
C TYR A 337 35.60 -22.36 -13.71
N ILE A 338 35.17 -22.05 -12.47
CA ILE A 338 35.80 -20.92 -11.78
C ILE A 338 37.20 -21.39 -11.36
N SER A 339 38.21 -21.05 -12.16
CA SER A 339 39.62 -21.30 -11.85
C SER A 339 40.00 -20.46 -10.63
N THR A 340 39.72 -20.98 -9.43
CA THR A 340 40.04 -20.34 -8.15
C THR A 340 41.54 -20.20 -7.94
N THR A 341 42.36 -21.02 -8.60
CA THR A 341 43.82 -21.06 -8.46
C THR A 341 44.55 -19.77 -8.82
N SER A 342 43.92 -18.84 -9.54
CA SER A 342 44.53 -17.55 -9.92
C SER A 342 43.72 -16.32 -9.48
N SER A 343 42.59 -16.51 -8.79
CA SER A 343 41.78 -15.37 -8.32
C SER A 343 42.40 -14.79 -7.05
N PRO A 344 42.53 -13.45 -6.93
CA PRO A 344 42.90 -12.84 -5.67
C PRO A 344 41.87 -13.19 -4.59
N MET A 345 42.36 -13.38 -3.36
CA MET A 345 41.54 -13.55 -2.16
C MET A 345 41.19 -12.17 -1.62
N ILE A 346 39.96 -12.03 -1.12
CA ILE A 346 39.49 -10.83 -0.46
C ILE A 346 38.98 -11.20 0.94
N THR A 347 39.30 -10.35 1.91
CA THR A 347 38.90 -10.52 3.31
C THR A 347 37.57 -9.79 3.53
N VAL A 348 36.50 -10.55 3.77
CA VAL A 348 35.15 -10.04 4.05
C VAL A 348 34.94 -9.98 5.55
N HIS A 349 34.95 -8.78 6.12
CA HIS A 349 34.60 -8.56 7.51
C HIS A 349 33.10 -8.30 7.64
N LEU A 350 32.46 -9.02 8.56
CA LEU A 350 31.07 -8.74 8.89
C LEU A 350 30.98 -7.59 9.90
N ARG A 351 30.03 -6.69 9.70
CA ARG A 351 29.70 -5.63 10.65
C ARG A 351 28.20 -5.57 10.87
N GLN A 352 27.76 -5.64 12.13
CA GLN A 352 26.38 -5.35 12.48
C GLN A 352 26.08 -3.88 12.17
N SER A 353 24.92 -3.62 11.58
CA SER A 353 24.47 -2.26 11.35
C SER A 353 24.07 -1.64 12.70
N GLY A 354 24.95 -0.80 13.25
CA GLY A 354 24.69 -0.10 14.50
C GLY A 354 23.42 0.74 14.43
N LYS A 355 22.80 1.00 15.59
CA LYS A 355 21.81 2.08 15.69
C LYS A 355 22.50 3.35 15.17
N PRO A 356 21.90 4.12 14.24
CA PRO A 356 22.44 5.42 13.90
C PRO A 356 22.57 6.18 15.21
N SER A 357 23.80 6.51 15.59
CA SER A 357 24.04 7.35 16.76
C SER A 357 23.15 8.58 16.59
N PRO A 358 22.33 8.96 17.58
CA PRO A 358 21.57 10.20 17.48
C PRO A 358 22.57 11.28 17.10
N ALA A 359 22.36 11.89 15.93
CA ALA A 359 23.22 12.96 15.48
C ALA A 359 23.30 13.95 16.64
N LEU A 360 24.51 14.27 17.11
CA LEU A 360 24.69 15.36 18.05
C LEU A 360 23.97 16.57 17.43
N GLN A 361 22.79 16.91 17.96
CA GLN A 361 22.19 18.19 17.72
C GLN A 361 23.15 19.18 18.37
N THR A 362 24.04 19.73 17.56
CA THR A 362 24.79 20.93 17.90
C THR A 362 23.74 21.99 18.20
N GLN A 363 23.47 22.23 19.49
CA GLN A 363 22.71 23.39 19.92
C GLN A 363 23.41 24.62 19.31
N PRO A 364 22.69 25.52 18.62
CA PRO A 364 23.27 26.79 18.23
C PRO A 364 23.55 27.56 19.51
N SER A 365 24.84 27.74 19.82
CA SER A 365 25.28 28.62 20.91
C SER A 365 24.73 30.03 20.64
N ALA A 366 23.86 30.48 21.52
CA ALA A 366 23.32 31.84 21.52
C ALA A 366 24.38 32.79 22.09
N GLU A 367 25.39 33.14 21.30
CA GLU A 367 26.26 34.28 21.60
C GLU A 367 25.93 35.46 20.70
N GLY A 368 25.35 36.48 21.33
CA GLY A 368 24.93 37.72 20.71
C GLY A 368 26.11 38.53 20.17
N HIS A 369 26.03 38.89 18.90
CA HIS A 369 26.85 39.94 18.31
C HIS A 369 26.52 41.31 18.95
N LYS A 370 27.47 41.86 19.73
CA LYS A 370 27.56 43.30 19.98
C LYS A 370 28.62 43.92 19.05
N PRO A 371 28.39 45.12 18.47
CA PRO A 371 29.31 45.73 17.53
C PRO A 371 30.50 46.39 18.26
N LEU A 372 31.71 46.00 17.87
CA LEU A 372 32.97 46.60 18.31
C LEU A 372 33.11 48.05 17.79
N LYS A 373 33.07 49.01 18.70
CA LYS A 373 33.68 50.34 18.50
C LYS A 373 35.16 50.27 18.90
N ARG A 374 36.02 50.62 17.94
CA ARG A 374 37.46 50.89 18.11
C ARG A 374 37.71 51.90 19.25
N LYS A 375 38.61 51.55 20.19
CA LYS A 375 39.55 52.50 20.80
C LYS A 375 40.78 51.77 21.36
N ARG A 376 41.95 52.21 20.90
CA ARG A 376 43.30 51.87 21.38
C ARG A 376 43.47 52.22 22.87
N LYS A 377 44.14 51.36 23.64
CA LYS A 377 45.28 51.76 24.50
C LYS A 377 46.06 50.53 25.01
N ASN A 378 47.39 50.68 25.01
CA ASN A 378 48.40 49.75 25.53
C ASN A 378 48.23 49.46 27.04
N ASN A 379 48.53 48.23 27.45
CA ASN A 379 49.59 47.94 28.44
C ASN A 379 49.89 46.44 28.56
N PRO A 380 51.14 46.04 28.87
CA PRO A 380 51.56 44.66 29.09
C PRO A 380 51.55 44.30 30.59
N GLY A 381 51.21 43.06 30.92
CA GLY A 381 51.31 42.57 32.30
C GLY A 381 50.82 41.13 32.48
N LYS A 382 51.80 40.23 32.69
CA LYS A 382 51.77 38.93 33.39
C LYS A 382 50.46 38.55 34.10
N ALA A 383 50.03 37.29 33.92
CA ALA A 383 50.15 36.25 34.96
C ALA A 383 49.58 34.91 34.46
N GLU A 384 50.26 33.84 34.85
CA GLU A 384 49.92 32.42 34.66
C GLU A 384 48.64 32.03 35.40
N ALA A 385 47.85 31.13 34.81
CA ALA A 385 47.03 30.17 35.55
C ALA A 385 46.68 29.00 34.63
N HIS A 386 47.27 27.85 34.91
CA HIS A 386 46.87 26.55 34.39
C HIS A 386 45.48 26.19 34.91
N HIS A 387 44.51 25.98 34.01
CA HIS A 387 43.34 25.15 34.29
C HIS A 387 43.27 24.05 33.23
N ALA A 388 43.33 22.82 33.71
CA ALA A 388 43.23 21.60 32.92
C ALA A 388 41.78 21.41 32.43
N ASP A 389 41.60 21.39 31.12
CA ASP A 389 40.40 20.87 30.47
C ASP A 389 40.45 19.34 30.48
N GLN A 390 39.72 18.73 31.42
CA GLN A 390 39.32 17.32 31.38
C GLN A 390 37.80 17.26 31.24
N SER A 391 37.28 17.30 30.01
CA SER A 391 35.87 17.02 29.73
C SER A 391 35.59 16.79 28.23
N SER A 392 36.18 15.74 27.63
CA SER A 392 35.68 15.19 26.35
C SER A 392 36.20 13.78 26.05
N SER A 393 35.77 12.75 26.79
CA SER A 393 36.15 11.36 26.45
C SER A 393 35.19 10.26 26.94
N GLN A 394 33.88 10.54 27.08
CA GLN A 394 32.91 9.54 27.58
C GLN A 394 31.94 8.95 26.54
N ALA A 395 32.04 9.28 25.25
CA ALA A 395 31.06 8.84 24.24
C ALA A 395 31.47 7.61 23.39
N SER A 396 32.50 6.84 23.76
CA SER A 396 33.04 5.77 22.88
C SER A 396 33.22 4.39 23.52
N ALA A 397 32.92 4.23 24.81
CA ALA A 397 33.22 2.98 25.51
C ALA A 397 32.18 1.85 25.32
N GLU A 398 30.93 2.15 24.91
CA GLU A 398 29.88 1.13 24.79
C GLU A 398 29.99 0.24 23.52
N SER A 399 30.84 0.59 22.56
CA SER A 399 30.99 -0.17 21.31
C SER A 399 32.00 -1.33 21.39
N LEU A 400 32.76 -1.47 22.48
CA LEU A 400 33.89 -2.40 22.55
C LEU A 400 33.55 -3.81 23.07
N ASN A 401 32.30 -4.04 23.52
CA ASN A 401 31.94 -5.30 24.19
C ASN A 401 31.18 -6.31 23.31
N SER A 402 30.90 -6.01 22.02
CA SER A 402 30.34 -7.04 21.14
C SER A 402 31.45 -8.02 20.72
N PRO A 403 31.24 -9.35 20.80
CA PRO A 403 32.23 -10.32 20.34
C PRO A 403 32.59 -10.04 18.86
N PRO A 404 33.86 -10.21 18.48
CA PRO A 404 34.29 -9.99 17.11
C PRO A 404 33.51 -10.93 16.18
N LEU A 405 32.88 -10.36 15.15
CA LEU A 405 32.17 -11.14 14.14
C LEU A 405 33.18 -11.90 13.28
N PRO A 406 32.79 -13.08 12.73
CA PRO A 406 33.68 -13.86 11.90
C PRO A 406 34.09 -13.08 10.65
N THR A 407 35.29 -13.40 10.17
CA THR A 407 35.87 -12.85 8.96
C THR A 407 36.07 -13.99 7.96
N PHE A 408 35.72 -13.75 6.71
CA PHE A 408 35.82 -14.76 5.64
C PHE A 408 36.91 -14.37 4.65
N HIS A 409 37.73 -15.33 4.25
CA HIS A 409 38.67 -15.15 3.16
C HIS A 409 38.09 -15.87 1.94
N VAL A 410 37.74 -15.10 0.90
CA VAL A 410 36.95 -15.61 -0.23
C VAL A 410 37.60 -15.22 -1.54
N HIS A 411 37.57 -16.10 -2.55
CA HIS A 411 38.04 -15.77 -3.88
C HIS A 411 37.13 -14.71 -4.49
N LEU A 412 37.72 -13.59 -4.94
CA LEU A 412 36.97 -12.51 -5.56
C LEU A 412 36.17 -13.01 -6.78
N ALA A 413 36.73 -13.91 -7.59
CA ALA A 413 36.04 -14.49 -8.74
C ALA A 413 34.76 -15.25 -8.36
N ALA A 414 34.73 -15.92 -7.20
CA ALA A 414 33.52 -16.59 -6.72
C ALA A 414 32.43 -15.58 -6.33
N LEU A 415 32.82 -14.51 -5.61
CA LEU A 415 31.89 -13.44 -5.22
C LEU A 415 31.31 -12.71 -6.45
N THR A 416 32.16 -12.32 -7.41
CA THR A 416 31.72 -11.57 -8.59
C THR A 416 30.87 -12.40 -9.55
N ALA A 417 31.09 -13.72 -9.61
CA ALA A 417 30.26 -14.63 -10.39
C ALA A 417 28.81 -14.71 -9.87
N HIS A 418 28.61 -14.52 -8.57
CA HIS A 418 27.34 -14.77 -7.89
C HIS A 418 26.65 -13.53 -7.32
N SER A 419 27.30 -12.37 -7.31
CA SER A 419 26.79 -11.11 -6.76
C SER A 419 27.11 -9.92 -7.66
N GLN A 420 26.07 -9.22 -8.12
CA GLN A 420 26.25 -7.97 -8.88
C GLN A 420 26.86 -6.86 -8.03
N TYR A 421 26.66 -6.89 -6.71
CA TYR A 421 27.30 -5.96 -5.78
C TYR A 421 28.82 -6.09 -5.83
N PHE A 422 29.36 -7.31 -5.68
CA PHE A 422 30.80 -7.54 -5.76
C PHE A 422 31.35 -7.35 -7.18
N SER A 423 30.61 -7.74 -8.22
CA SER A 423 30.98 -7.46 -9.61
C SER A 423 31.14 -5.95 -9.84
N SER A 424 30.17 -5.14 -9.38
CA SER A 424 30.25 -3.69 -9.47
C SER A 424 31.42 -3.15 -8.66
N LEU A 425 31.57 -3.57 -7.40
CA LEU A 425 32.67 -3.14 -6.52
C LEU A 425 34.04 -3.41 -7.16
N SER A 426 34.21 -4.60 -7.78
CA SER A 426 35.44 -4.96 -8.48
C SER A 426 35.73 -4.09 -9.70
N SER A 427 34.69 -3.62 -10.41
CA SER A 427 34.86 -2.76 -11.59
C SER A 427 35.31 -1.34 -11.27
N PHE A 428 35.06 -0.86 -10.04
CA PHE A 428 35.44 0.49 -9.61
C PHE A 428 36.89 0.59 -9.11
N ASN A 429 37.59 -0.54 -8.90
CA ASN A 429 38.95 -0.56 -8.32
C ASN A 429 39.11 0.36 -7.10
N GLY A 430 38.13 0.33 -6.20
CA GLY A 430 38.13 1.13 -4.98
C GLY A 430 39.21 0.74 -3.97
N LEU A 431 39.25 1.46 -2.85
CA LEU A 431 40.15 1.15 -1.73
C LEU A 431 39.95 -0.28 -1.23
N GLU A 432 38.71 -0.77 -1.22
CA GLU A 432 38.36 -2.12 -0.80
C GLU A 432 39.06 -3.21 -1.64
N MET A 433 39.21 -2.94 -2.94
CA MET A 433 39.88 -3.85 -3.87
C MET A 433 41.41 -3.77 -3.74
N THR A 434 41.93 -2.57 -3.47
CA THR A 434 43.36 -2.33 -3.26
C THR A 434 43.84 -2.93 -1.95
N GLU A 435 43.06 -2.80 -0.88
CA GLU A 435 43.33 -3.35 0.44
C GLU A 435 42.95 -4.84 0.57
N GLN A 436 42.34 -5.42 -0.46
CA GLN A 436 41.78 -6.78 -0.43
C GLN A 436 40.88 -7.01 0.79
N LYS A 437 40.08 -5.99 1.13
CA LYS A 437 39.27 -5.96 2.34
C LYS A 437 37.92 -5.30 2.07
N VAL A 438 36.84 -6.02 2.34
CA VAL A 438 35.46 -5.51 2.23
C VAL A 438 34.79 -5.64 3.59
N THR A 439 34.12 -4.58 4.02
CA THR A 439 33.25 -4.64 5.19
C THR A 439 31.81 -4.81 4.74
N LEU A 440 31.22 -5.97 5.03
CA LEU A 440 29.84 -6.30 4.71
C LEU A 440 28.95 -5.94 5.88
N HIS A 441 28.05 -4.98 5.65
CA HIS A 441 27.06 -4.59 6.64
C HIS A 441 25.87 -5.56 6.63
N LEU A 442 25.77 -6.35 7.71
CA LEU A 442 24.67 -7.29 7.90
C LEU A 442 23.32 -6.55 7.95
N PRO A 443 22.23 -7.20 7.50
CA PRO A 443 20.90 -6.63 7.64
C PRO A 443 20.59 -6.30 9.09
N ARG A 444 20.02 -5.11 9.30
CA ARG A 444 19.53 -4.71 10.60
C ARG A 444 18.26 -5.51 10.87
N LEU A 445 18.38 -6.51 11.71
CA LEU A 445 17.25 -7.33 12.14
C LEU A 445 16.50 -6.61 13.27
N ASP A 446 15.22 -6.94 13.41
CA ASP A 446 14.42 -6.57 14.59
C ASP A 446 15.14 -7.09 15.85
N PRO A 447 15.18 -6.32 16.97
CA PRO A 447 15.82 -6.77 18.21
C PRO A 447 15.33 -8.13 18.74
N SER A 448 14.12 -8.55 18.35
CA SER A 448 13.55 -9.87 18.67
C SER A 448 14.12 -11.03 17.85
N ILE A 449 14.98 -10.74 16.87
CA ILE A 449 15.63 -11.73 16.01
C ILE A 449 17.09 -11.81 16.40
N ASP A 450 17.55 -13.05 16.58
CA ASP A 450 18.93 -13.32 16.93
C ASP A 450 19.90 -12.79 15.86
N PRO A 451 20.84 -11.89 16.21
CA PRO A 451 21.85 -11.40 15.27
C PRO A 451 22.75 -12.50 14.69
N CYS A 452 22.88 -13.66 15.36
CA CYS A 452 23.63 -14.81 14.84
C CYS A 452 23.03 -15.33 13.52
N LEU A 453 21.71 -15.21 13.31
CA LEU A 453 21.08 -15.60 12.05
C LEU A 453 21.61 -14.81 10.84
N ALA A 454 22.01 -13.55 11.05
CA ALA A 454 22.62 -12.76 9.97
C ALA A 454 24.03 -13.24 9.63
N VAL A 455 24.76 -13.76 10.62
CA VAL A 455 26.09 -14.37 10.43
C VAL A 455 25.97 -15.70 9.70
N GLU A 456 25.03 -16.55 10.10
CA GLU A 456 24.75 -17.82 9.41
C GLU A 456 24.26 -17.59 7.97
N ALA A 457 23.43 -16.57 7.75
CA ALA A 457 23.03 -16.17 6.40
C ALA A 457 24.23 -15.75 5.54
N ALA A 458 25.23 -15.10 6.14
CA ALA A 458 26.46 -14.74 5.44
C ALA A 458 27.31 -15.96 5.11
N LYS A 459 27.44 -16.92 6.03
CA LYS A 459 28.10 -18.22 5.77
C LYS A 459 27.41 -18.95 4.60
N LEU A 460 26.08 -19.08 4.65
CA LEU A 460 25.29 -19.67 3.56
C LEU A 460 25.54 -18.99 2.21
N PHE A 461 25.69 -17.67 2.18
CA PHE A 461 26.03 -16.96 0.95
C PHE A 461 27.45 -17.27 0.45
N ILE A 462 28.44 -17.40 1.35
CA ILE A 462 29.80 -17.79 0.97
C ILE A 462 29.82 -19.20 0.40
N ASP A 463 29.15 -20.13 1.05
CA ASP A 463 29.10 -21.54 0.65
C ASP A 463 28.31 -21.70 -0.67
N TYR A 464 27.24 -20.90 -0.86
CA TYR A 464 26.58 -20.74 -2.16
C TYR A 464 27.54 -20.31 -3.28
N CYS A 465 28.47 -19.40 -3.01
CA CYS A 465 29.45 -18.95 -4.01
C CYS A 465 30.44 -20.05 -4.43
N TYR A 466 30.64 -21.07 -3.59
CA TYR A 466 31.47 -22.24 -3.90
C TYR A 466 30.66 -23.45 -4.37
N GLY A 467 29.33 -23.31 -4.50
CA GLY A 467 28.45 -24.32 -5.06
C GLY A 467 27.98 -25.41 -4.09
N GLY A 468 28.40 -25.38 -2.82
CA GLY A 468 27.93 -26.31 -1.79
C GLY A 468 27.10 -25.58 -0.76
N TYR A 469 25.77 -25.66 -0.82
CA TYR A 469 24.93 -25.17 0.26
C TYR A 469 23.60 -25.95 0.27
N ASP A 470 23.16 -26.34 1.46
CA ASP A 470 21.76 -26.64 1.76
C ASP A 470 21.31 -25.65 2.83
N VAL A 471 20.14 -25.03 2.63
CA VAL A 471 19.56 -24.10 3.60
C VAL A 471 19.36 -24.79 4.95
N ARG A 472 19.06 -26.09 4.93
CA ARG A 472 18.76 -26.88 6.11
C ARG A 472 19.96 -27.00 7.04
N ASP A 473 21.16 -27.15 6.51
CA ASP A 473 22.39 -27.32 7.31
C ASP A 473 22.61 -26.15 8.29
N TYR A 474 22.30 -24.92 7.86
CA TYR A 474 22.44 -23.71 8.70
C TYR A 474 21.26 -23.50 9.66
N ALA A 475 20.11 -24.12 9.40
CA ALA A 475 18.98 -24.06 10.32
C ALA A 475 19.20 -24.99 11.54
N TYR A 476 19.98 -26.06 11.37
CA TYR A 476 20.26 -27.06 12.41
C TYR A 476 21.38 -26.68 13.36
N ASP A 477 22.39 -25.96 12.86
CA ASP A 477 23.59 -25.61 13.64
C ASP A 477 23.39 -24.44 14.60
N MET A 478 22.17 -23.89 14.72
CA MET A 478 21.85 -22.86 15.71
C MET A 478 21.83 -23.49 17.10
N PRO A 479 22.87 -23.32 17.94
CA PRO A 479 22.89 -23.88 19.27
C PRO A 479 21.74 -23.23 20.02
N TYR A 480 20.89 -24.03 20.66
CA TYR A 480 19.77 -23.55 21.45
C TYR A 480 20.25 -22.55 22.53
N LEU A 481 20.19 -21.26 22.19
CA LEU A 481 20.61 -20.14 23.03
C LEU A 481 19.65 -19.88 24.22
N GLU A 482 18.57 -20.66 24.33
CA GLU A 482 17.70 -20.64 25.51
C GLU A 482 18.40 -21.15 26.78
N ALA A 483 19.52 -21.90 26.65
CA ALA A 483 20.30 -22.36 27.81
C ALA A 483 21.09 -21.24 28.51
N ALA A 484 21.35 -20.10 27.86
CA ALA A 484 22.15 -19.02 28.46
C ALA A 484 21.37 -18.17 29.49
N GLY A 485 20.04 -18.32 29.59
CA GLY A 485 19.19 -17.60 30.53
C GLY A 485 18.75 -18.39 31.76
N SER A 486 18.94 -19.72 31.78
CA SER A 486 18.55 -20.58 32.90
C SER A 486 19.77 -20.95 33.74
N SER A 487 20.29 -19.97 34.48
CA SER A 487 21.31 -20.16 35.52
C SER A 487 20.70 -20.82 36.78
N LYS A 488 20.11 -22.01 36.61
CA LYS A 488 19.90 -22.94 37.73
C LYS A 488 20.94 -24.04 37.61
N SER A 489 21.91 -23.96 38.52
CA SER A 489 22.92 -24.97 38.83
C SER A 489 22.32 -26.37 38.86
N SER A 490 22.64 -27.18 37.86
CA SER A 490 22.49 -28.64 37.91
C SER A 490 23.86 -29.25 37.68
N GLU A 491 24.68 -29.28 38.73
CA GLU A 491 25.82 -30.18 38.81
C GLU A 491 25.27 -31.61 38.82
N LEU A 492 25.82 -32.50 37.99
CA LEU A 492 25.42 -33.90 37.74
C LEU A 492 24.36 -34.14 36.65
N ALA A 493 24.61 -33.68 35.41
CA ALA A 493 24.10 -34.40 34.24
C ALA A 493 25.11 -35.51 33.89
N THR A 494 24.66 -36.76 33.90
CA THR A 494 25.47 -37.94 33.57
C THR A 494 25.77 -37.98 32.07
N VAL A 495 26.96 -38.48 31.68
CA VAL A 495 27.46 -38.55 30.29
C VAL A 495 26.49 -39.22 29.29
N GLU A 496 25.54 -40.04 29.77
CA GLU A 496 24.49 -40.64 28.95
C GLU A 496 23.37 -39.66 28.52
N GLU A 497 23.18 -38.51 29.20
CA GLU A 497 22.24 -37.46 28.79
C GLU A 497 22.80 -36.54 27.69
N GLU A 498 24.13 -36.45 27.53
CA GLU A 498 24.75 -35.66 26.46
C GLU A 498 24.65 -36.33 25.08
N GLU A 499 24.55 -37.66 25.01
CA GLU A 499 24.32 -38.38 23.74
C GLU A 499 22.85 -38.35 23.28
N GLU A 500 21.87 -38.31 24.21
CA GLU A 500 20.46 -38.07 23.83
C GLU A 500 20.21 -36.60 23.41
N TYR A 501 21.06 -35.67 23.88
CA TYR A 501 20.97 -34.24 23.56
C TYR A 501 21.32 -33.90 22.10
N TYR A 502 22.26 -34.64 21.49
CA TYR A 502 22.60 -34.48 20.07
C TYR A 502 21.61 -35.18 19.12
N CYS A 503 20.77 -36.10 19.63
CA CYS A 503 19.89 -36.92 18.80
C CYS A 503 18.49 -36.33 18.54
N LYS A 504 18.18 -35.14 19.10
CA LYS A 504 16.89 -34.43 18.94
C LYS A 504 17.08 -32.93 18.66
N SER A 505 17.93 -32.56 17.70
CA SER A 505 17.80 -31.25 17.03
C SER A 505 16.52 -31.28 16.19
N GLU A 506 15.36 -31.20 16.86
CA GLU A 506 14.07 -31.21 16.21
C GLU A 506 13.97 -29.97 15.33
N MET A 507 13.76 -30.22 14.04
CA MET A 507 13.65 -29.21 13.00
C MET A 507 12.49 -28.25 13.34
N HIS A 508 12.82 -27.05 13.82
CA HIS A 508 11.82 -26.00 14.02
C HIS A 508 11.50 -25.35 12.70
N HIS A 509 10.47 -25.85 12.04
CA HIS A 509 10.02 -25.36 10.74
C HIS A 509 9.77 -23.86 10.73
N GLY A 510 9.27 -23.33 11.85
CA GLY A 510 9.12 -21.90 12.08
C GLY A 510 10.44 -21.14 11.98
N LYS A 511 11.47 -21.63 12.66
CA LYS A 511 12.82 -21.04 12.67
C LYS A 511 13.52 -21.16 11.31
N GLU A 512 13.37 -22.28 10.60
CA GLU A 512 13.90 -22.46 9.24
C GLU A 512 13.39 -21.37 8.31
N MET A 513 12.06 -21.14 8.29
CA MET A 513 11.50 -20.07 7.46
C MET A 513 11.96 -18.67 7.90
N VAL A 514 12.18 -18.42 9.19
CA VAL A 514 12.76 -17.13 9.66
C VAL A 514 14.19 -16.97 9.12
N PHE A 515 14.99 -18.02 9.18
CA PHE A 515 16.34 -18.03 8.62
C PHE A 515 16.34 -17.78 7.10
N ILE A 516 15.47 -18.46 6.34
CA ILE A 516 15.30 -18.23 4.90
C ILE A 516 14.97 -16.76 4.61
N ALA A 517 14.13 -16.13 5.44
CA ALA A 517 13.80 -14.72 5.29
C ALA A 517 15.03 -13.81 5.49
N VAL A 518 15.87 -14.07 6.51
CA VAL A 518 17.11 -13.33 6.75
C VAL A 518 18.09 -13.51 5.59
N ALA A 519 18.30 -14.75 5.15
CA ALA A 519 19.14 -15.07 4.01
C ALA A 519 18.65 -14.39 2.72
N TYR A 520 17.34 -14.33 2.49
CA TYR A 520 16.76 -13.67 1.32
C TYR A 520 17.03 -12.17 1.32
N VAL A 521 16.87 -11.51 2.47
CA VAL A 521 17.19 -10.07 2.62
C VAL A 521 18.68 -9.82 2.38
N LEU A 522 19.56 -10.68 2.89
CA LEU A 522 20.99 -10.56 2.62
C LEU A 522 21.29 -10.73 1.13
N ALA A 523 20.72 -11.75 0.49
CA ALA A 523 20.88 -11.99 -0.95
C ALA A 523 20.38 -10.80 -1.79
N ASP A 524 19.28 -10.15 -1.38
CA ASP A 524 18.77 -8.91 -2.01
C ASP A 524 19.76 -7.74 -1.89
N ARG A 525 20.35 -7.54 -0.71
CA ARG A 525 21.37 -6.49 -0.50
C ARG A 525 22.64 -6.74 -1.32
N LEU A 526 23.02 -8.01 -1.46
CA LEU A 526 24.18 -8.42 -2.25
C LEU A 526 23.85 -8.55 -3.75
N LEU A 527 22.61 -8.28 -4.16
CA LEU A 527 22.17 -8.41 -5.55
C LEU A 527 22.51 -9.80 -6.13
N ALA A 528 22.31 -10.84 -5.31
CA ALA A 528 22.58 -12.24 -5.62
C ALA A 528 21.30 -12.94 -6.09
N GLU A 529 20.83 -12.61 -7.31
CA GLU A 529 19.53 -13.06 -7.82
C GLU A 529 19.38 -14.58 -7.90
N GLY A 530 20.45 -15.32 -8.23
CA GLY A 530 20.43 -16.78 -8.22
C GLY A 530 20.15 -17.36 -6.83
N LEU A 531 20.73 -16.78 -5.78
CA LEU A 531 20.47 -17.20 -4.41
C LEU A 531 19.04 -16.82 -3.97
N LYS A 532 18.56 -15.63 -4.34
CA LYS A 532 17.16 -15.21 -4.08
C LYS A 532 16.16 -16.22 -4.62
N GLN A 533 16.30 -16.65 -5.88
CA GLN A 533 15.41 -17.64 -6.48
C GLN A 533 15.42 -18.98 -5.74
N LYS A 534 16.62 -19.46 -5.37
CA LYS A 534 16.80 -20.69 -4.59
C LYS A 534 16.17 -20.61 -3.19
N LEU A 535 16.27 -19.45 -2.53
CA LEU A 535 15.65 -19.19 -1.24
C LEU A 535 14.11 -19.07 -1.34
N VAL A 536 13.58 -18.45 -2.40
CA VAL A 536 12.12 -18.43 -2.66
C VAL A 536 11.58 -19.84 -2.85
N LYS A 537 12.29 -20.68 -3.62
CA LYS A 537 11.95 -22.10 -3.79
C LYS A 537 11.97 -22.86 -2.47
N SER A 538 12.94 -22.59 -1.61
CA SER A 538 13.05 -23.21 -0.29
C SER A 538 11.89 -22.76 0.62
N MET A 539 11.60 -21.45 0.67
CA MET A 539 10.45 -20.91 1.41
C MET A 539 9.12 -21.51 0.94
N TYR A 540 8.93 -21.61 -0.38
CA TYR A 540 7.72 -22.19 -0.96
C TYR A 540 7.54 -23.63 -0.49
N ARG A 541 8.61 -24.45 -0.53
CA ARG A 541 8.57 -25.83 -0.04
C ARG A 541 8.22 -25.89 1.44
N SER A 542 8.89 -25.11 2.30
CA SER A 542 8.57 -25.10 3.73
C SER A 542 7.12 -24.68 3.98
N MET A 543 6.59 -23.68 3.26
CA MET A 543 5.19 -23.25 3.39
C MET A 543 4.21 -24.33 2.94
N MET A 544 4.52 -25.04 1.86
CA MET A 544 3.73 -26.17 1.38
C MET A 544 3.71 -27.33 2.38
N GLU A 545 4.85 -27.66 3.01
CA GLU A 545 4.95 -28.68 4.05
C GLU A 545 4.10 -28.30 5.28
N TYR A 546 4.12 -27.01 5.68
CA TYR A 546 3.25 -26.50 6.74
C TYR A 546 1.76 -26.60 6.36
N HIS A 547 1.39 -26.28 5.12
CA HIS A 547 0.02 -26.41 4.62
C HIS A 547 -0.48 -27.85 4.67
N GLY A 548 0.31 -28.79 4.13
CA GLY A 548 -0.01 -30.22 4.17
C GLY A 548 -0.22 -30.71 5.61
N SER A 549 0.71 -30.35 6.51
CA SER A 549 0.61 -30.68 7.94
C SER A 549 -0.68 -30.17 8.58
N ARG A 550 -1.06 -28.93 8.27
CA ARG A 550 -2.26 -28.27 8.81
C ARG A 550 -3.54 -28.92 8.28
N ASP A 551 -3.58 -29.27 7.01
CA ASP A 551 -4.77 -29.81 6.39
C ASP A 551 -4.98 -31.28 6.82
N ASP A 552 -3.91 -32.05 6.99
CA ASP A 552 -3.96 -33.37 7.62
C ASP A 552 -4.54 -33.28 9.05
N LEU A 553 -4.07 -32.32 9.86
CA LEU A 553 -4.59 -32.02 11.22
C LEU A 553 -6.09 -31.67 11.27
N LYS A 554 -6.66 -31.17 10.18
CA LYS A 554 -8.11 -30.91 10.10
C LYS A 554 -8.90 -32.12 9.64
N GLY A 555 -8.27 -33.01 8.86
CA GLY A 555 -8.91 -34.16 8.23
C GLY A 555 -9.22 -35.32 9.18
N GLY A 556 -8.69 -35.33 10.40
CA GLY A 556 -8.92 -36.40 11.38
C GLY A 556 -8.32 -37.76 10.99
N ASN A 557 -7.51 -37.81 9.94
CA ASN A 557 -6.79 -39.02 9.53
C ASN A 557 -5.66 -39.34 10.53
N SER A 558 -5.35 -40.63 10.69
CA SER A 558 -4.26 -41.10 11.56
C SER A 558 -2.96 -40.37 11.23
N TYR A 559 -2.50 -39.57 12.19
CA TYR A 559 -1.40 -38.62 12.02
C TYR A 559 -0.05 -39.31 11.91
N SER A 560 0.77 -38.88 10.95
CA SER A 560 2.21 -39.01 11.12
C SER A 560 2.68 -37.99 12.15
N GLU A 561 3.36 -38.46 13.20
CA GLU A 561 3.95 -37.63 14.26
C GLU A 561 4.86 -36.51 13.70
N ALA A 562 5.45 -36.73 12.51
CA ALA A 562 6.24 -35.72 11.80
C ALA A 562 5.43 -34.46 11.43
N TYR A 563 4.20 -34.60 10.91
CA TYR A 563 3.38 -33.45 10.52
C TYR A 563 2.87 -32.65 11.73
N ALA A 564 2.53 -33.34 12.82
CA ALA A 564 2.16 -32.67 14.06
C ALA A 564 3.33 -31.82 14.60
N ARG A 565 4.58 -32.27 14.45
CA ARG A 565 5.78 -31.51 14.83
C ARG A 565 6.00 -30.27 13.96
N ILE A 566 5.83 -30.38 12.64
CA ILE A 566 5.92 -29.22 11.72
C ILE A 566 4.90 -28.14 12.11
N TYR A 567 3.66 -28.54 12.37
CA TYR A 567 2.61 -27.59 12.76
C TYR A 567 2.88 -26.96 14.13
N LYS A 568 3.25 -27.75 15.14
CA LYS A 568 3.52 -27.25 16.51
C LYS A 568 4.77 -26.38 16.60
N SER A 569 5.77 -26.63 15.75
CA SER A 569 7.02 -25.85 15.72
C SER A 569 6.89 -24.50 15.00
N THR A 570 5.73 -24.20 14.41
CA THR A 570 5.48 -22.94 13.71
C THR A 570 4.40 -22.16 14.44
N ASN A 571 4.78 -21.07 15.11
CA ASN A 571 3.84 -20.18 15.80
C ASN A 571 3.55 -18.90 14.99
N TRP A 572 2.59 -18.10 15.47
CA TRP A 572 2.22 -16.84 14.81
C TRP A 572 3.32 -15.77 14.88
N ASP A 573 4.13 -15.78 15.93
CA ASP A 573 5.24 -14.83 16.07
C ASP A 573 6.32 -15.09 15.01
N ASP A 574 6.56 -16.34 14.62
CA ASP A 574 7.45 -16.66 13.51
C ASP A 574 6.92 -16.08 12.20
N PHE A 575 5.61 -16.12 11.97
CA PHE A 575 4.98 -15.49 10.80
C PHE A 575 5.16 -13.97 10.81
N LYS A 576 4.92 -13.33 11.96
CA LYS A 576 5.15 -11.89 12.15
C LYS A 576 6.61 -11.52 11.89
N LYS A 577 7.56 -12.24 12.47
CA LYS A 577 9.01 -12.03 12.28
C LYS A 577 9.38 -12.12 10.80
N ARG A 578 8.94 -13.16 10.08
CA ARG A 578 9.21 -13.33 8.64
C ARG A 578 8.69 -12.17 7.80
N ALA A 579 7.45 -11.77 8.03
CA ALA A 579 6.87 -10.64 7.32
C ALA A 579 7.65 -9.34 7.57
N ARG A 580 7.98 -9.04 8.84
CA ARG A 580 8.81 -7.87 9.19
C ARG A 580 10.18 -7.92 8.51
N ILE A 581 10.88 -9.05 8.56
CA ILE A 581 12.19 -9.22 7.92
C ILE A 581 12.10 -8.92 6.42
N ILE A 582 11.18 -9.57 5.71
CA ILE A 582 11.07 -9.42 4.26
C ILE A 582 10.61 -8.02 3.89
N PHE A 583 9.54 -7.50 4.50
CA PHE A 583 8.94 -6.23 4.09
C PHE A 583 9.77 -5.01 4.50
N ASN A 584 10.52 -5.09 5.60
CA ASN A 584 11.41 -4.01 6.04
C ASN A 584 12.84 -4.16 5.48
N GLY A 585 13.26 -5.39 5.19
CA GLY A 585 14.64 -5.70 4.80
C GLY A 585 14.91 -5.68 3.30
N THR A 586 13.91 -6.02 2.47
CA THR A 586 14.05 -6.00 1.00
C THR A 586 13.77 -4.61 0.47
N ARG A 587 14.50 -4.18 -0.55
CA ARG A 587 14.19 -2.91 -1.21
C ARG A 587 12.91 -3.10 -1.99
N THR A 588 11.82 -2.43 -1.60
CA THR A 588 10.75 -2.22 -2.56
C THR A 588 11.31 -1.40 -3.69
N ARG A 589 11.75 -2.04 -4.77
CA ARG A 589 11.75 -1.38 -6.08
C ARG A 589 10.27 -1.17 -6.41
N PHE A 590 9.66 -0.15 -5.81
CA PHE A 590 8.40 0.40 -6.27
C PHE A 590 8.65 1.04 -7.64
N LEU A 591 8.96 0.21 -8.64
CA LEU A 591 8.32 0.36 -9.93
C LEU A 591 6.86 0.04 -9.64
N GLY A 592 6.13 1.01 -9.07
CA GLY A 592 4.69 0.88 -8.91
C GLY A 592 4.05 0.58 -10.27
N VAL A 593 2.72 0.41 -10.28
CA VAL A 593 1.91 0.24 -11.51
C VAL A 593 2.42 1.09 -12.70
N LYS A 594 2.92 2.30 -12.44
CA LYS A 594 3.61 3.19 -13.39
C LYS A 594 4.74 2.53 -14.20
N GLY A 595 5.72 1.87 -13.57
CA GLY A 595 6.86 1.27 -14.27
C GLY A 595 6.49 0.01 -15.07
N TYR A 596 5.43 -0.70 -14.65
CA TYR A 596 4.91 -1.85 -15.38
C TYR A 596 4.10 -1.41 -16.60
N VAL A 597 3.19 -0.44 -16.44
CA VAL A 597 2.40 0.14 -17.53
C VAL A 597 3.30 0.82 -18.58
N GLU A 598 4.33 1.56 -18.15
CA GLU A 598 5.29 2.21 -19.06
C GLU A 598 6.16 1.20 -19.82
N ARG A 599 6.62 0.10 -19.19
CA ARG A 599 7.47 -0.90 -19.87
C ARG A 599 6.71 -1.83 -20.80
N TYR A 600 5.48 -2.23 -20.44
CA TYR A 600 4.73 -3.24 -21.18
C TYR A 600 3.63 -2.66 -22.07
N GLY A 601 3.45 -1.34 -22.10
CA GLY A 601 2.46 -0.67 -22.95
C GLY A 601 1.01 -1.11 -22.67
N MET A 602 0.74 -1.71 -21.52
CA MET A 602 -0.57 -2.22 -21.16
C MET A 602 -1.44 -1.09 -20.61
N THR A 603 -2.41 -0.64 -21.40
CA THR A 603 -3.51 0.18 -20.90
C THR A 603 -4.35 -0.66 -19.94
N PRO A 604 -4.57 -0.23 -18.68
CA PRO A 604 -5.45 -0.97 -17.78
C PRO A 604 -6.85 -1.05 -18.41
N PRO A 605 -7.45 -2.24 -18.48
CA PRO A 605 -8.70 -2.44 -19.21
C PRO A 605 -9.86 -1.72 -18.53
N THR A 606 -10.67 -1.05 -19.34
CA THR A 606 -11.81 -0.23 -18.94
C THR A 606 -13.09 -1.05 -18.77
N GLY A 607 -13.84 -0.72 -17.71
CA GLY A 607 -15.28 -0.94 -17.51
C GLY A 607 -15.83 -2.37 -17.64
N HIS A 608 -16.00 -2.85 -18.88
CA HIS A 608 -16.73 -4.09 -19.16
C HIS A 608 -15.84 -5.32 -19.31
N ALA A 609 -14.56 -5.14 -19.66
CA ALA A 609 -13.61 -6.24 -19.75
C ALA A 609 -13.18 -6.78 -18.37
N GLN A 610 -13.26 -5.97 -17.30
CA GLN A 610 -12.88 -6.41 -15.94
C GLN A 610 -13.78 -7.53 -15.40
N LYS A 611 -15.08 -7.50 -15.70
CA LYS A 611 -16.06 -8.44 -15.10
C LYS A 611 -15.94 -9.86 -15.66
N ALA A 612 -15.59 -10.01 -16.94
CA ALA A 612 -15.35 -11.31 -17.58
C ALA A 612 -13.93 -11.87 -17.34
N VAL A 613 -13.01 -11.03 -16.87
CA VAL A 613 -11.59 -11.37 -16.67
C VAL A 613 -11.29 -11.76 -15.22
N LEU A 614 -12.01 -11.19 -14.24
CA LEU A 614 -11.86 -11.53 -12.82
C LEU A 614 -12.22 -12.99 -12.47
N THR A 615 -12.89 -13.71 -13.37
CA THR A 615 -13.31 -15.09 -13.17
C THR A 615 -12.29 -16.14 -13.62
N SER A 616 -11.23 -15.79 -14.37
CA SER A 616 -10.18 -16.75 -14.73
C SER A 616 -8.95 -16.60 -13.83
N THR A 617 -8.54 -17.70 -13.21
CA THR A 617 -7.29 -17.82 -12.44
C THR A 617 -6.05 -17.49 -13.28
N GLU A 618 -6.16 -17.59 -14.61
CA GLU A 618 -5.10 -17.39 -15.60
C GLU A 618 -4.67 -15.93 -15.83
N ASN A 619 -5.44 -14.94 -15.38
CA ASN A 619 -5.15 -13.52 -15.67
C ASN A 619 -4.09 -12.90 -14.74
N VAL A 620 -2.90 -13.50 -14.73
CA VAL A 620 -1.69 -13.00 -14.04
C VAL A 620 -1.36 -11.56 -14.41
N ALA A 621 -1.62 -11.15 -15.66
CA ALA A 621 -1.39 -9.79 -16.14
C ALA A 621 -2.08 -8.69 -15.29
N PHE A 622 -3.19 -9.02 -14.60
CA PHE A 622 -3.93 -8.04 -13.80
C PHE A 622 -3.36 -7.84 -12.40
N ARG A 623 -2.74 -8.87 -11.83
CA ARG A 623 -2.22 -8.86 -10.46
C ARG A 623 -0.76 -8.43 -10.41
N GLN A 624 0.00 -8.69 -11.47
CA GLN A 624 1.42 -8.31 -11.57
C GLN A 624 1.72 -6.84 -11.24
N PRO A 625 0.89 -5.84 -11.61
CA PRO A 625 1.13 -4.46 -11.20
C PRO A 625 1.04 -4.20 -9.69
N TRP A 626 0.32 -5.05 -8.96
CA TRP A 626 0.08 -4.93 -7.51
C TRP A 626 1.09 -5.76 -6.71
N LEU A 627 1.44 -6.93 -7.24
CA LEU A 627 2.46 -7.83 -6.70
C LEU A 627 3.87 -7.25 -6.89
N GLY A 628 4.13 -6.61 -8.03
CA GLY A 628 5.47 -6.13 -8.38
C GLY A 628 6.45 -7.28 -8.60
N LYS A 629 7.76 -6.98 -8.60
CA LYS A 629 8.83 -7.95 -8.89
C LYS A 629 9.47 -8.58 -7.64
N GLU A 630 8.88 -8.39 -6.46
CA GLU A 630 9.43 -8.93 -5.20
C GLU A 630 8.80 -10.28 -4.86
N TYR A 631 9.36 -11.34 -5.44
CA TYR A 631 8.83 -12.69 -5.38
C TYR A 631 8.59 -13.25 -3.96
N MET A 632 9.49 -12.98 -3.01
CA MET A 632 9.30 -13.43 -1.62
C MET A 632 8.16 -12.71 -0.91
N ARG A 633 7.92 -11.42 -1.22
CA ARG A 633 6.77 -10.68 -0.69
C ARG A 633 5.47 -11.26 -1.24
N ASN A 634 5.43 -11.54 -2.54
CA ASN A 634 4.28 -12.15 -3.20
C ASN A 634 3.98 -13.52 -2.62
N LEU A 635 5.01 -14.34 -2.40
CA LEU A 635 4.90 -15.66 -1.78
C LEU A 635 4.32 -15.58 -0.37
N LEU A 636 4.84 -14.69 0.48
CA LEU A 636 4.30 -14.48 1.82
C LEU A 636 2.84 -14.01 1.78
N CYS A 637 2.49 -13.05 0.93
CA CYS A 637 1.12 -12.56 0.79
C CYS A 637 0.16 -13.64 0.30
N ALA A 638 0.57 -14.45 -0.68
CA ALA A 638 -0.21 -15.59 -1.14
C ALA A 638 -0.43 -16.59 0.00
N PHE A 639 0.63 -16.96 0.71
CA PHE A 639 0.55 -17.82 1.88
C PHE A 639 -0.40 -17.26 2.95
N PHE A 640 -0.24 -16.00 3.36
CA PHE A 640 -1.12 -15.38 4.36
C PHE A 640 -2.58 -15.28 3.91
N SER A 641 -2.84 -15.07 2.62
CA SER A 641 -4.20 -15.05 2.10
C SER A 641 -4.92 -16.40 2.26
N THR A 642 -4.18 -17.52 2.23
CA THR A 642 -4.74 -18.85 2.51
C THR A 642 -4.99 -19.10 4.01
N LEU A 643 -4.27 -18.39 4.89
CA LEU A 643 -4.53 -18.40 6.33
C LEU A 643 -5.74 -17.53 6.70
N TRP A 644 -6.07 -16.55 5.85
CA TRP A 644 -7.21 -15.63 6.00
C TRP A 644 -8.58 -16.27 5.71
N SER A 645 -8.68 -17.59 5.54
CA SER A 645 -9.95 -18.22 5.14
C SER A 645 -11.01 -18.10 6.24
N CYS A 646 -11.97 -17.20 6.05
CA CYS A 646 -13.05 -16.83 6.99
C CYS A 646 -14.08 -17.93 7.31
N ARG A 647 -13.84 -19.20 6.93
CA ARG A 647 -14.85 -20.28 7.02
C ARG A 647 -15.17 -20.71 8.45
N LYS A 648 -14.24 -20.49 9.38
CA LYS A 648 -14.47 -20.74 10.81
C LYS A 648 -14.19 -19.43 11.54
N HIS A 649 -15.25 -18.66 11.81
CA HIS A 649 -15.25 -17.39 12.53
C HIS A 649 -14.78 -17.56 13.98
N THR A 650 -13.53 -17.95 14.17
CA THR A 650 -12.83 -17.80 15.44
C THR A 650 -12.18 -16.43 15.42
N ASP A 651 -12.28 -15.66 16.49
CA ASP A 651 -11.68 -14.31 16.59
C ASP A 651 -10.20 -14.33 16.17
N TRP A 652 -9.49 -15.41 16.49
CA TRP A 652 -8.08 -15.64 16.13
C TRP A 652 -7.82 -15.67 14.62
N SER A 653 -8.76 -16.18 13.82
CA SER A 653 -8.61 -16.29 12.36
C SER A 653 -8.61 -14.94 11.64
N VAL A 654 -9.17 -13.90 12.26
CA VAL A 654 -9.23 -12.53 11.71
C VAL A 654 -8.25 -11.60 12.42
N ARG A 655 -8.16 -11.71 13.75
CA ARG A 655 -7.33 -10.84 14.58
C ARG A 655 -5.85 -10.95 14.25
N HIS A 656 -5.31 -12.16 14.18
CA HIS A 656 -3.88 -12.38 13.95
C HIS A 656 -3.41 -11.85 12.59
N PRO A 657 -4.11 -12.15 11.47
CA PRO A 657 -3.76 -11.57 10.19
C PRO A 657 -3.95 -10.05 10.13
N PHE A 658 -4.93 -9.49 10.84
CA PHE A 658 -5.12 -8.04 10.93
C PHE A 658 -3.97 -7.35 11.68
N GLU A 659 -3.61 -7.86 12.86
CA GLU A 659 -2.44 -7.39 13.62
C GLU A 659 -1.16 -7.44 12.76
N LEU A 660 -1.00 -8.49 11.95
CA LEU A 660 0.14 -8.61 11.03
C LEU A 660 0.16 -7.49 9.98
N VAL A 661 -1.00 -7.10 9.44
CA VAL A 661 -1.11 -5.98 8.48
C VAL A 661 -0.86 -4.64 9.16
N GLU A 662 -1.31 -4.45 10.40
CA GLU A 662 -1.03 -3.25 11.19
C GLU A 662 0.47 -3.10 11.49
N GLU A 663 1.13 -4.20 11.88
CA GLU A 663 2.57 -4.21 12.15
C GLU A 663 3.42 -4.10 10.88
N VAL A 664 2.90 -4.56 9.73
CA VAL A 664 3.59 -4.55 8.44
C VAL A 664 2.71 -3.90 7.35
N PRO A 665 2.51 -2.56 7.36
CA PRO A 665 1.58 -1.89 6.44
C PRO A 665 1.91 -2.09 4.96
N GLY A 666 3.19 -2.30 4.64
CA GLY A 666 3.65 -2.60 3.28
C GLY A 666 3.08 -3.89 2.70
N MET A 667 2.54 -4.78 3.53
CA MET A 667 1.91 -6.03 3.13
C MET A 667 0.48 -5.86 2.63
N ALA A 668 -0.22 -4.79 3.04
CA ALA A 668 -1.66 -4.62 2.78
C ALA A 668 -2.03 -4.72 1.29
N LYS A 669 -1.29 -4.03 0.42
CA LYS A 669 -1.55 -3.99 -1.03
C LYS A 669 -1.35 -5.36 -1.72
N PRO A 670 -0.18 -6.02 -1.62
CA PRO A 670 0.02 -7.33 -2.25
C PRO A 670 -0.86 -8.42 -1.62
N LEU A 671 -1.13 -8.35 -0.31
CA LEU A 671 -2.08 -9.27 0.33
C LEU A 671 -3.50 -9.11 -0.22
N LEU A 672 -3.99 -7.88 -0.35
CA LEU A 672 -5.29 -7.61 -0.95
C LEU A 672 -5.36 -8.16 -2.39
N ALA A 673 -4.29 -8.01 -3.17
CA ALA A 673 -4.23 -8.57 -4.52
C ALA A 673 -4.36 -10.10 -4.53
N CYS A 674 -3.79 -10.80 -3.54
CA CYS A 674 -3.96 -12.24 -3.35
C CYS A 674 -5.38 -12.60 -2.88
N LEU A 675 -5.96 -11.80 -1.97
CA LEU A 675 -7.34 -12.00 -1.47
C LEU A 675 -8.39 -11.73 -2.54
N MET A 676 -8.12 -10.94 -3.57
CA MET A 676 -9.06 -10.70 -4.67
C MET A 676 -9.22 -11.90 -5.61
N ILE A 677 -8.47 -12.99 -5.43
CA ILE A 677 -8.63 -14.22 -6.21
C ILE A 677 -9.79 -15.01 -5.61
N PRO A 678 -10.95 -15.12 -6.31
CA PRO A 678 -12.16 -15.72 -5.73
C PRO A 678 -11.97 -17.16 -5.22
N GLU A 679 -10.99 -17.85 -5.80
CA GLU A 679 -10.63 -19.22 -5.50
C GLU A 679 -9.46 -19.36 -4.51
N ALA A 680 -8.69 -18.31 -4.22
CA ALA A 680 -7.55 -18.37 -3.30
C ALA A 680 -7.97 -18.55 -1.85
N HIS A 681 -9.20 -18.15 -1.50
CA HIS A 681 -9.77 -18.42 -0.18
C HIS A 681 -9.96 -19.93 0.08
N ARG A 682 -9.83 -20.78 -0.96
CA ARG A 682 -9.91 -22.24 -0.91
C ARG A 682 -8.51 -22.86 -0.76
N GLU A 683 -7.91 -22.52 0.38
CA GLU A 683 -7.02 -23.33 1.23
C GLU A 683 -5.60 -23.73 0.76
N ASP A 684 -5.23 -23.65 -0.52
CA ASP A 684 -3.89 -24.10 -0.99
C ASP A 684 -3.09 -23.04 -1.78
N LEU A 685 -1.82 -22.87 -1.39
CA LEU A 685 -0.81 -22.06 -2.06
C LEU A 685 -0.52 -22.54 -3.50
N LYS A 686 -0.76 -23.82 -3.82
CA LYS A 686 -0.64 -24.38 -5.19
C LYS A 686 -1.55 -23.72 -6.22
N ARG A 687 -2.62 -23.04 -5.78
CA ARG A 687 -3.55 -22.36 -6.69
C ARG A 687 -2.98 -21.07 -7.27
N PHE A 688 -1.94 -20.52 -6.65
CA PHE A 688 -1.27 -19.33 -7.17
C PHE A 688 -0.31 -19.72 -8.31
N PRO A 689 -0.31 -19.00 -9.43
CA PRO A 689 0.63 -19.25 -10.52
C PRO A 689 2.07 -19.13 -10.04
N ASN A 690 2.91 -20.15 -10.31
CA ASN A 690 4.33 -20.17 -9.92
C ASN A 690 5.11 -18.91 -10.37
N LYS A 691 4.73 -18.33 -11.52
CA LYS A 691 5.32 -17.09 -12.04
C LYS A 691 5.10 -15.86 -11.14
N ASP A 692 4.06 -15.84 -10.31
CA ASP A 692 3.85 -14.76 -9.33
C ASP A 692 4.96 -14.76 -8.26
N PHE A 693 5.63 -15.90 -8.08
CA PHE A 693 6.76 -16.12 -7.19
C PHE A 693 8.11 -16.21 -7.93
N GLY A 694 8.14 -15.93 -9.23
CA GLY A 694 9.37 -16.06 -10.02
C GLY A 694 9.87 -17.50 -10.13
N LEU A 695 9.00 -18.47 -9.92
CA LEU A 695 9.27 -19.90 -10.09
C LEU A 695 8.83 -20.36 -11.48
N PRO A 696 9.51 -21.35 -12.10
CA PRO A 696 9.09 -21.89 -13.39
C PRO A 696 7.70 -22.54 -13.27
N GLU A 697 6.89 -22.50 -14.35
CA GLU A 697 5.54 -23.09 -14.32
C GLU A 697 5.60 -24.61 -14.07
N GLU A 698 6.61 -25.28 -14.62
CA GLU A 698 6.94 -26.70 -14.38
C GLU A 698 7.50 -26.97 -12.97
N PHE A 699 7.54 -25.98 -12.08
CA PHE A 699 7.93 -26.21 -10.69
C PHE A 699 6.87 -27.05 -9.98
N GLU A 700 7.02 -28.35 -10.14
CA GLU A 700 6.25 -29.38 -9.48
C GLU A 700 6.67 -29.43 -8.00
N SER A 701 5.73 -29.04 -7.12
CA SER A 701 5.87 -29.26 -5.68
C SER A 701 6.02 -30.75 -5.31
N SER A 702 5.73 -31.64 -6.27
CA SER A 702 5.86 -33.10 -6.25
C SER A 702 7.32 -33.57 -6.24
N GLY A 703 8.08 -33.08 -5.27
CA GLY A 703 8.81 -34.06 -4.48
C GLY A 703 7.76 -34.81 -3.67
N ASN A 704 7.40 -36.02 -4.07
CA ASN A 704 6.88 -37.01 -3.14
C ASN A 704 8.00 -37.25 -2.11
N ILE A 705 8.15 -36.33 -1.15
CA ILE A 705 9.01 -36.51 0.00
C ILE A 705 8.24 -37.51 0.86
N ARG A 706 8.32 -38.79 0.48
CA ARG A 706 8.03 -39.87 1.40
C ARG A 706 9.10 -39.73 2.48
N TYR A 707 8.73 -39.14 3.61
CA TYR A 707 9.44 -39.33 4.86
C TYR A 707 9.34 -40.83 5.16
N THR A 708 10.32 -41.59 4.69
CA THR A 708 10.51 -43.00 5.06
C THR A 708 11.10 -43.09 6.44
#